data_AF-A0A6N2W2H2-F1
#
_entry.id   AF-A0A6N2W2H2-F1
#
_cell.length_a   1.000
_cell.length_b   1.000
_cell.length_c   1.000
_cell.angle_alpha   90.00
_cell.angle_beta   90.00
_cell.angle_gamma   90.00
#
_symmetry.space_group_name_H-M   'P 1'
#
loop_
_entity.id
_entity.type
_entity.pdbx_description
1 polymer ?
#
loop_
_entity_poly.entity_id
_entity_poly.type
_entity_poly.pdbx_seq_one_letter_code
_entity_poly.pdbx_strand_id
1 'polypeptide(L)'
;MNKMRRWKKIVALVLAAVFSIGMVQDTGNIHAAEENNRAGNDKKQKKLVNGQTLLDVSKGDIIIKATGAAGGGLENDESELNPEGYRITGTTEDYNVTVDRGVTTKLTLDNVDITCGKQPNRKLDCINVSHADVEMILIGKNKLTCYAGTVVDDGGTTTGNALTKDGMDGSLTIRCQNSGQKGHKCDDNCGSLYAEGSRSLFHAGAIGSTRRSSNSSSEAGFSNFTIEGGNIEALGGIHSPGLGGACCTTNIGGQLTSNIRITGGIVKAKGNQGCPGLGSGYHCDLDGLYITGGIVEAEGGVDAPGIGSIEYPSKNIIISGGDTIVTAIGDKSTGKPGIGTAASTMTNVIAVPDQGYQGYIQDGTGLKPEEYSFTEQSPFHNRSDIAVGKFYTKVYFGPYRDKNTVDDTTKEQIGANHIISKSGGRAFTEEQLKILSKVTGKKKDGTEYLSSELSIANKTQMEAINKAKTKGEIGEFPLTFQTSSGTQVTVTVYLKEKGSDTAEYDPLYPSAVIGADSFAKETGGSAWTEDDIKNLAGLKGKDSAGNNIELSDFTIDEGILDKINKIKTAGKAGEYDVKFTDPEGNSVTVKVTLTGEFDQIKENPVNHEIIKAQNVISRTGGKGFTGEQLKELSQLRAVDEDGNEILKDKLSLSDSAQLERINKAKEDGKTGEFPLTFTTENGTEVTVSIFLRDKGTDGADHKDGSASIAANHANHETGGEKFSKEEIIALCDVKGKNQYGDTMPVNADEKQLEAINRAKQAGNSGVFPMTFSMSDGTSVTVNVTLTGEHKVTFDSNGGDYTPQGQTVTGGEKIKKPEDPKRDGYAFEGWYYTDEDGKEHKWNFNDPLHRGITLKAKWKKDSGTSKRTETTKPASGKKQPSKKKSDKKTETLPEWGQYQIKGSGSGSERGGAVKTSDEKMPFEILILLIVSGSIGAGLLFRNYNRRR
;
A
#
# COMPACT_ATOMS: atom_id res chain seq x y z
N MET A 1 -40.42 -6.07 29.94
CA MET A 1 -39.73 -7.39 30.05
C MET A 1 -39.73 -8.27 28.77
N ASN A 2 -40.72 -8.26 27.86
CA ASN A 2 -40.80 -9.30 26.81
C ASN A 2 -39.68 -9.36 25.73
N LYS A 3 -38.80 -8.35 25.57
CA LYS A 3 -37.67 -8.45 24.62
C LYS A 3 -36.54 -9.37 25.09
N MET A 4 -36.19 -9.38 26.39
CA MET A 4 -35.09 -10.23 26.92
C MET A 4 -35.34 -11.74 26.75
N ARG A 5 -36.61 -12.17 26.78
CA ARG A 5 -36.99 -13.59 26.64
C ARG A 5 -36.76 -14.15 25.23
N ARG A 6 -36.62 -13.29 24.20
CA ARG A 6 -36.26 -13.70 22.83
C ARG A 6 -34.75 -13.85 22.67
N TRP A 7 -33.96 -12.90 23.20
CA TRP A 7 -32.49 -12.97 23.17
C TRP A 7 -31.94 -14.21 23.90
N LYS A 8 -32.44 -14.53 25.10
CA LYS A 8 -32.01 -15.76 25.81
C LYS A 8 -32.33 -17.06 25.04
N LYS A 9 -33.33 -17.09 24.15
CA LYS A 9 -33.59 -18.26 23.28
C LYS A 9 -32.67 -18.33 22.06
N ILE A 10 -32.27 -17.20 21.49
CA ILE A 10 -31.33 -17.17 20.36
C ILE A 10 -29.91 -17.52 20.85
N VAL A 11 -29.47 -16.92 21.96
CA VAL A 11 -28.18 -17.25 22.58
C VAL A 11 -28.12 -18.71 23.03
N ALA A 12 -29.23 -19.29 23.51
CA ALA A 12 -29.29 -20.72 23.82
C ALA A 12 -29.24 -21.62 22.58
N LEU A 13 -29.81 -21.22 21.44
CA LEU A 13 -29.69 -21.97 20.18
C LEU A 13 -28.27 -21.92 19.61
N VAL A 14 -27.60 -20.75 19.68
CA VAL A 14 -26.21 -20.60 19.22
C VAL A 14 -25.24 -21.34 20.14
N LEU A 15 -25.44 -21.29 21.48
CA LEU A 15 -24.65 -22.11 22.40
C LEU A 15 -24.90 -23.61 22.21
N ALA A 16 -26.12 -24.04 21.89
CA ALA A 16 -26.37 -25.45 21.53
C ALA A 16 -25.63 -25.84 20.24
N ALA A 17 -25.65 -25.00 19.20
CA ALA A 17 -24.91 -25.25 17.96
C ALA A 17 -23.38 -25.30 18.17
N VAL A 18 -22.85 -24.56 19.15
CA VAL A 18 -21.40 -24.54 19.48
C VAL A 18 -21.00 -25.68 20.43
N PHE A 19 -21.90 -26.15 21.31
CA PHE A 19 -21.64 -27.28 22.22
C PHE A 19 -21.99 -28.67 21.64
N SER A 20 -22.62 -28.76 20.47
CA SER A 20 -22.93 -30.04 19.80
C SER A 20 -21.84 -30.54 18.82
N ILE A 21 -20.67 -29.91 18.78
CA ILE A 21 -19.48 -30.37 18.03
C ILE A 21 -18.42 -30.99 18.98
N GLY A 22 -18.66 -30.95 20.29
CA GLY A 22 -17.68 -31.29 21.33
C GLY A 22 -18.07 -32.42 22.30
N MET A 23 -18.78 -33.47 21.85
CA MET A 23 -18.87 -34.76 22.57
C MET A 23 -19.49 -35.87 21.70
N VAL A 24 -18.64 -36.66 21.05
CA VAL A 24 -18.95 -38.06 20.70
C VAL A 24 -17.86 -38.91 21.33
N GLN A 25 -18.05 -39.25 22.61
CA GLN A 25 -17.33 -40.39 23.18
C GLN A 25 -18.04 -41.67 22.75
N ASP A 26 -17.22 -42.66 22.39
CA ASP A 26 -17.55 -44.05 22.15
C ASP A 26 -18.50 -44.36 20.98
N THR A 27 -17.99 -45.11 20.00
CA THR A 27 -18.62 -46.34 19.48
C THR A 27 -17.65 -47.03 18.51
N GLY A 28 -16.43 -47.31 18.99
CA GLY A 28 -15.35 -47.95 18.22
C GLY A 28 -15.58 -49.42 17.85
N ASN A 29 -16.84 -49.84 17.71
CA ASN A 29 -17.25 -51.24 17.59
C ASN A 29 -18.58 -51.45 16.80
N ILE A 30 -19.13 -50.41 16.15
CA ILE A 30 -20.40 -50.52 15.39
C ILE A 30 -20.18 -50.64 13.87
N HIS A 31 -19.19 -49.94 13.29
CA HIS A 31 -18.98 -49.96 11.84
C HIS A 31 -18.63 -51.34 11.25
N ALA A 32 -18.07 -52.26 12.04
CA ALA A 32 -17.83 -53.64 11.61
C ALA A 32 -19.12 -54.48 11.43
N ALA A 33 -20.25 -54.03 11.99
CA ALA A 33 -21.50 -54.79 12.00
C ALA A 33 -22.46 -54.43 10.85
N GLU A 34 -22.50 -53.17 10.39
CA GLU A 34 -23.54 -52.70 9.46
C GLU A 34 -23.19 -52.82 7.95
N GLU A 35 -21.91 -52.77 7.53
CA GLU A 35 -21.55 -53.04 6.12
C GLU A 35 -21.74 -54.52 5.73
N ASN A 36 -21.67 -55.45 6.69
CA ASN A 36 -21.79 -56.90 6.47
C ASN A 36 -23.17 -57.36 5.95
N ASN A 37 -24.18 -56.48 5.89
CA ASN A 37 -25.57 -56.83 5.55
C ASN A 37 -26.10 -56.20 4.25
N ARG A 38 -25.23 -55.75 3.33
CA ARG A 38 -25.61 -55.27 1.98
C ARG A 38 -24.74 -55.83 0.85
N ALA A 39 -24.44 -57.12 0.89
CA ALA A 39 -24.07 -57.84 -0.33
C ALA A 39 -25.26 -57.84 -1.31
N GLY A 40 -25.03 -57.42 -2.56
CA GLY A 40 -26.03 -57.54 -3.62
C GLY A 40 -26.35 -59.01 -3.91
N ASN A 41 -27.59 -59.32 -4.31
CA ASN A 41 -28.09 -60.70 -4.36
C ASN A 41 -27.63 -61.50 -5.62
N ASP A 42 -26.53 -61.10 -6.24
CA ASP A 42 -25.87 -61.86 -7.30
C ASP A 42 -24.83 -62.81 -6.70
N LYS A 43 -25.12 -64.12 -6.78
CA LYS A 43 -24.24 -65.18 -6.23
C LYS A 43 -23.03 -65.50 -7.12
N LYS A 44 -22.43 -64.48 -7.72
CA LYS A 44 -21.20 -64.56 -8.53
C LYS A 44 -20.44 -63.24 -8.40
N GLN A 45 -19.22 -63.32 -7.86
CA GLN A 45 -18.35 -62.19 -7.46
C GLN A 45 -18.92 -61.34 -6.31
N LYS A 46 -18.18 -61.22 -5.20
CA LYS A 46 -18.53 -60.35 -4.06
C LYS A 46 -18.14 -58.90 -4.36
N LYS A 47 -18.87 -58.25 -5.26
CA LYS A 47 -18.69 -56.83 -5.57
C LYS A 47 -19.35 -55.95 -4.50
N LEU A 48 -18.65 -54.90 -4.11
CA LEU A 48 -19.07 -53.91 -3.14
C LEU A 48 -19.94 -52.82 -3.80
N VAL A 49 -20.54 -51.95 -2.99
CA VAL A 49 -21.38 -50.84 -3.46
C VAL A 49 -20.59 -49.85 -4.35
N ASN A 50 -19.27 -49.76 -4.17
CA ASN A 50 -18.36 -48.98 -5.02
C ASN A 50 -17.76 -49.79 -6.20
N GLY A 51 -18.34 -50.95 -6.55
CA GLY A 51 -17.90 -51.79 -7.68
C GLY A 51 -16.66 -52.65 -7.44
N GLN A 52 -15.83 -52.33 -6.44
CA GLN A 52 -14.63 -53.10 -6.09
C GLN A 52 -14.96 -54.54 -5.70
N THR A 53 -14.12 -55.49 -6.11
CA THR A 53 -14.23 -56.89 -5.65
C THR A 53 -13.64 -56.98 -4.23
N LEU A 54 -14.41 -57.52 -3.29
CA LEU A 54 -13.95 -57.78 -1.91
C LEU A 54 -13.17 -59.10 -1.85
N LEU A 55 -11.93 -59.02 -1.38
CA LEU A 55 -11.02 -60.15 -1.17
C LEU A 55 -10.56 -60.20 0.28
N ASP A 56 -10.43 -61.40 0.84
CA ASP A 56 -10.05 -61.64 2.22
C ASP A 56 -8.82 -62.54 2.27
N VAL A 57 -7.68 -61.96 2.66
CA VAL A 57 -6.37 -62.63 2.65
C VAL A 57 -6.26 -63.74 3.72
N SER A 58 -7.19 -63.80 4.69
CA SER A 58 -7.28 -64.92 5.63
C SER A 58 -7.81 -66.22 4.97
N LYS A 59 -8.39 -66.12 3.77
CA LYS A 59 -9.06 -67.23 3.06
C LYS A 59 -8.23 -67.81 1.92
N GLY A 60 -6.97 -67.43 1.80
CA GLY A 60 -6.04 -67.89 0.78
C GLY A 60 -5.25 -66.73 0.17
N ASP A 61 -4.23 -67.07 -0.61
CA ASP A 61 -3.46 -66.11 -1.40
C ASP A 61 -4.37 -65.26 -2.30
N ILE A 62 -3.96 -64.02 -2.56
CA ILE A 62 -4.58 -63.13 -3.53
C ILE A 62 -3.60 -62.91 -4.67
N ILE A 63 -4.00 -63.25 -5.89
CA ILE A 63 -3.21 -62.98 -7.10
C ILE A 63 -4.06 -62.16 -8.06
N ILE A 64 -3.65 -60.92 -8.34
CA ILE A 64 -4.33 -60.02 -9.28
C ILE A 64 -3.66 -60.14 -10.64
N LYS A 65 -4.34 -60.80 -11.58
CA LYS A 65 -3.85 -61.11 -12.93
C LYS A 65 -4.41 -60.12 -13.94
N ALA A 66 -3.86 -60.10 -15.16
CA ALA A 66 -4.48 -59.39 -16.30
C ALA A 66 -5.90 -59.91 -16.63
N THR A 67 -6.24 -61.12 -16.18
CA THR A 67 -7.58 -61.73 -16.27
C THR A 67 -8.42 -61.58 -14.99
N GLY A 68 -8.04 -60.72 -14.04
CA GLY A 68 -8.74 -60.52 -12.77
C GLY A 68 -8.16 -61.26 -11.57
N ALA A 69 -8.86 -61.17 -10.44
CA ALA A 69 -8.40 -61.75 -9.18
C ALA A 69 -8.59 -63.27 -9.08
N ALA A 70 -7.64 -63.89 -8.39
CA ALA A 70 -7.66 -65.29 -7.99
C ALA A 70 -7.50 -65.42 -6.46
N GLY A 71 -8.13 -66.44 -5.88
CA GLY A 71 -8.06 -66.73 -4.44
C GLY A 71 -8.82 -65.73 -3.56
N GLY A 72 -8.25 -65.35 -2.41
CA GLY A 72 -8.86 -64.37 -1.48
C GLY A 72 -10.27 -64.70 -0.97
N GLY A 73 -10.68 -65.97 -0.96
CA GLY A 73 -12.05 -66.36 -0.60
C GLY A 73 -13.12 -66.11 -1.68
N LEU A 74 -12.72 -65.96 -2.94
CA LEU A 74 -13.59 -66.13 -4.11
C LEU A 74 -13.99 -67.61 -4.29
N GLU A 75 -15.17 -67.87 -4.86
CA GLU A 75 -15.63 -69.22 -5.21
C GLU A 75 -15.01 -69.75 -6.52
N ASN A 76 -14.64 -68.83 -7.42
CA ASN A 76 -13.97 -69.07 -8.70
C ASN A 76 -13.09 -67.85 -8.99
N ASP A 77 -11.96 -68.03 -9.68
CA ASP A 77 -11.17 -66.93 -10.25
C ASP A 77 -12.06 -66.03 -11.14
N GLU A 78 -11.76 -64.73 -11.18
CA GLU A 78 -12.35 -63.82 -12.16
C GLU A 78 -11.81 -64.10 -13.58
N SER A 79 -12.54 -63.62 -14.59
CA SER A 79 -12.20 -63.77 -16.01
C SER A 79 -11.82 -62.47 -16.71
N GLU A 80 -11.94 -61.34 -16.01
CA GLU A 80 -11.57 -60.00 -16.45
C GLU A 80 -11.08 -59.17 -15.25
N LEU A 81 -10.16 -58.22 -15.48
CA LEU A 81 -9.64 -57.32 -14.46
C LEU A 81 -10.70 -56.30 -14.03
N ASN A 82 -11.06 -56.25 -12.75
CA ASN A 82 -12.02 -55.28 -12.22
C ASN A 82 -11.45 -53.84 -12.33
N PRO A 83 -12.07 -52.92 -13.12
CA PRO A 83 -11.55 -51.57 -13.33
C PRO A 83 -11.63 -50.67 -12.09
N GLU A 84 -12.52 -50.95 -11.14
CA GLU A 84 -12.58 -50.25 -9.85
C GLU A 84 -11.52 -50.76 -8.86
N GLY A 85 -10.94 -51.93 -9.15
CA GLY A 85 -9.95 -52.62 -8.32
C GLY A 85 -10.55 -53.43 -7.17
N TYR A 86 -9.76 -53.60 -6.11
CA TYR A 86 -9.94 -54.65 -5.11
C TYR A 86 -9.85 -54.09 -3.69
N ARG A 87 -10.83 -54.39 -2.82
CA ARG A 87 -10.75 -54.10 -1.38
C ARG A 87 -10.27 -55.35 -0.67
N ILE A 88 -9.10 -55.28 -0.05
CA ILE A 88 -8.44 -56.38 0.66
C ILE A 88 -8.66 -56.17 2.15
N THR A 89 -9.09 -57.23 2.83
CA THR A 89 -9.26 -57.29 4.30
C THR A 89 -8.61 -58.54 4.88
N GLY A 90 -8.52 -58.61 6.21
CA GLY A 90 -8.22 -59.84 6.94
C GLY A 90 -6.81 -59.93 7.53
N THR A 91 -6.60 -60.99 8.32
CA THR A 91 -5.36 -61.27 9.06
C THR A 91 -4.82 -62.65 8.71
N THR A 92 -3.51 -62.79 8.48
CA THR A 92 -2.88 -64.08 8.11
C THR A 92 -1.38 -64.14 8.44
N GLU A 93 -0.87 -65.36 8.69
CA GLU A 93 0.57 -65.66 8.69
C GLU A 93 1.00 -66.63 7.57
N ASP A 94 0.04 -67.12 6.77
CA ASP A 94 0.22 -68.22 5.81
C ASP A 94 0.12 -67.78 4.34
N TYR A 95 -0.58 -66.67 4.07
CA TYR A 95 -0.96 -66.22 2.73
C TYR A 95 -0.42 -64.83 2.40
N ASN A 96 -0.30 -64.51 1.11
CA ASN A 96 0.18 -63.20 0.65
C ASN A 96 -0.67 -62.59 -0.49
N VAL A 97 -0.42 -61.33 -0.78
CA VAL A 97 -0.96 -60.62 -1.96
C VAL A 97 0.13 -60.49 -3.03
N THR A 98 -0.20 -60.79 -4.28
CA THR A 98 0.65 -60.57 -5.45
C THR A 98 -0.15 -59.87 -6.55
N VAL A 99 0.46 -58.90 -7.24
CA VAL A 99 -0.05 -58.35 -8.50
C VAL A 99 0.90 -58.77 -9.62
N ASP A 100 0.37 -59.35 -10.70
CA ASP A 100 1.19 -59.85 -11.81
C ASP A 100 1.86 -58.72 -12.60
N ARG A 101 3.03 -59.03 -13.20
CA ARG A 101 3.78 -58.11 -14.07
C ARG A 101 2.92 -57.56 -15.20
N GLY A 102 2.95 -56.24 -15.38
CA GLY A 102 2.20 -55.52 -16.42
C GLY A 102 0.72 -55.30 -16.11
N VAL A 103 0.23 -55.61 -14.91
CA VAL A 103 -1.13 -55.28 -14.47
C VAL A 103 -1.18 -53.86 -13.93
N THR A 104 -2.13 -53.06 -14.41
CA THR A 104 -2.49 -51.75 -13.82
C THR A 104 -3.76 -51.91 -12.98
N THR A 105 -3.72 -51.63 -11.68
CA THR A 105 -4.86 -51.91 -10.77
C THR A 105 -4.91 -50.99 -9.53
N LYS A 106 -6.01 -51.07 -8.78
CA LYS A 106 -6.18 -50.39 -7.48
C LYS A 106 -6.35 -51.40 -6.36
N LEU A 107 -5.65 -51.19 -5.24
CA LEU A 107 -5.76 -52.00 -4.02
C LEU A 107 -6.18 -51.11 -2.84
N THR A 108 -7.41 -51.27 -2.36
CA THR A 108 -7.85 -50.66 -1.10
C THR A 108 -7.48 -51.60 0.04
N LEU A 109 -6.48 -51.28 0.86
CA LEU A 109 -6.17 -52.02 2.08
C LEU A 109 -7.06 -51.51 3.22
N ASP A 110 -7.86 -52.38 3.79
CA ASP A 110 -8.82 -52.06 4.84
C ASP A 110 -8.64 -52.98 6.06
N ASN A 111 -7.95 -52.44 7.08
CA ASN A 111 -7.62 -53.13 8.34
C ASN A 111 -6.95 -54.51 8.13
N VAL A 112 -5.99 -54.57 7.20
CA VAL A 112 -5.20 -55.76 6.84
C VAL A 112 -4.06 -55.97 7.83
N ASP A 113 -3.81 -57.22 8.27
CA ASP A 113 -2.60 -57.60 9.02
C ASP A 113 -1.96 -58.88 8.43
N ILE A 114 -0.92 -58.72 7.61
CA ILE A 114 -0.23 -59.85 6.96
C ILE A 114 1.18 -59.99 7.52
N THR A 115 1.47 -61.17 8.07
CA THR A 115 2.83 -61.57 8.45
C THR A 115 3.38 -62.61 7.48
N CYS A 116 4.55 -62.39 6.88
CA CYS A 116 5.23 -63.39 6.05
C CYS A 116 6.48 -63.96 6.73
N GLY A 117 7.11 -64.96 6.11
CA GLY A 117 8.49 -65.34 6.44
C GLY A 117 8.71 -66.32 7.61
N LYS A 118 7.70 -66.60 8.43
CA LYS A 118 7.82 -67.38 9.68
C LYS A 118 7.95 -68.90 9.53
N GLN A 119 7.37 -69.49 8.49
CA GLN A 119 7.17 -70.94 8.37
C GLN A 119 8.22 -71.63 7.45
N PRO A 120 8.38 -72.97 7.48
CA PRO A 120 9.31 -73.68 6.60
C PRO A 120 9.03 -73.49 5.09
N ASN A 121 7.74 -73.44 4.71
CA ASN A 121 7.30 -73.16 3.35
C ASN A 121 6.88 -71.68 3.20
N ARG A 122 7.73 -70.76 3.65
CA ARG A 122 7.40 -69.34 3.80
C ARG A 122 7.07 -68.61 2.50
N LYS A 123 5.99 -67.83 2.54
CA LYS A 123 5.83 -66.62 1.71
C LYS A 123 6.94 -65.62 2.04
N LEU A 124 7.49 -64.98 1.02
CA LEU A 124 8.66 -64.10 1.15
C LEU A 124 8.27 -62.63 1.26
N ASP A 125 7.20 -62.21 0.62
CA ASP A 125 6.69 -60.84 0.64
C ASP A 125 5.25 -60.86 1.18
N CYS A 126 4.84 -59.89 2.02
CA CYS A 126 3.44 -59.83 2.46
C CYS A 126 2.52 -59.32 1.34
N ILE A 127 2.96 -58.28 0.64
CA ILE A 127 2.37 -57.76 -0.59
C ILE A 127 3.50 -57.54 -1.61
N ASN A 128 3.39 -58.12 -2.80
CA ASN A 128 4.33 -57.92 -3.91
C ASN A 128 3.62 -57.28 -5.11
N VAL A 129 4.12 -56.13 -5.56
CA VAL A 129 3.62 -55.34 -6.71
C VAL A 129 4.72 -55.06 -7.74
N SER A 130 5.74 -55.92 -7.79
CA SER A 130 6.88 -55.75 -8.68
C SER A 130 6.44 -55.76 -10.15
N HIS A 131 6.92 -54.79 -10.92
CA HIS A 131 6.61 -54.65 -12.35
C HIS A 131 5.11 -54.46 -12.68
N ALA A 132 4.29 -54.08 -11.70
CA ALA A 132 2.89 -53.69 -11.86
C ALA A 132 2.71 -52.19 -11.63
N ASP A 133 1.58 -51.62 -12.04
CA ASP A 133 1.19 -50.23 -11.78
C ASP A 133 0.03 -50.19 -10.77
N VAL A 134 0.31 -49.82 -9.52
CA VAL A 134 -0.63 -49.99 -8.40
C VAL A 134 -0.92 -48.69 -7.67
N GLU A 135 -2.20 -48.29 -7.65
CA GLU A 135 -2.71 -47.29 -6.71
C GLU A 135 -3.19 -48.01 -5.43
N MET A 136 -2.51 -47.79 -4.31
CA MET A 136 -2.83 -48.36 -3.00
C MET A 136 -3.53 -47.32 -2.12
N ILE A 137 -4.77 -47.61 -1.73
CA ILE A 137 -5.60 -46.74 -0.87
C ILE A 137 -5.67 -47.35 0.53
N LEU A 138 -5.26 -46.59 1.54
CA LEU A 138 -5.29 -47.00 2.94
C LEU A 138 -6.60 -46.60 3.63
N ILE A 139 -7.28 -47.58 4.23
CA ILE A 139 -8.43 -47.43 5.13
C ILE A 139 -8.10 -48.12 6.46
N GLY A 140 -8.47 -47.49 7.58
CA GLY A 140 -8.24 -48.04 8.91
C GLY A 140 -6.75 -48.21 9.24
N LYS A 141 -6.41 -49.27 9.98
CA LYS A 141 -5.03 -49.55 10.40
C LYS A 141 -4.49 -50.80 9.72
N ASN A 142 -3.61 -50.62 8.74
CA ASN A 142 -2.99 -51.73 8.01
C ASN A 142 -1.59 -52.01 8.56
N LYS A 143 -1.23 -53.30 8.61
CA LYS A 143 0.03 -53.79 9.16
C LYS A 143 0.60 -54.89 8.25
N LEU A 144 1.89 -54.80 7.96
CA LEU A 144 2.63 -55.79 7.17
C LEU A 144 3.94 -56.09 7.91
N THR A 145 4.21 -57.35 8.27
CA THR A 145 5.43 -57.74 9.01
C THR A 145 6.17 -58.88 8.32
N CYS A 146 7.41 -58.64 7.92
CA CYS A 146 8.24 -59.59 7.19
C CYS A 146 9.30 -60.27 8.07
N TYR A 147 9.24 -61.61 8.16
CA TYR A 147 10.32 -62.45 8.71
C TYR A 147 11.13 -63.17 7.62
N ALA A 148 10.95 -62.81 6.34
CA ALA A 148 11.72 -63.35 5.22
C ALA A 148 13.10 -62.69 5.16
N GLY A 149 13.95 -63.04 6.12
CA GLY A 149 15.35 -62.69 6.16
C GLY A 149 16.20 -63.86 6.62
N THR A 150 17.47 -63.58 6.92
CA THR A 150 18.50 -64.55 7.31
C THR A 150 19.17 -64.14 8.62
N VAL A 151 19.72 -65.11 9.37
CA VAL A 151 20.47 -64.84 10.62
C VAL A 151 21.95 -64.48 10.38
N VAL A 152 22.36 -64.45 9.12
CA VAL A 152 23.69 -64.07 8.63
C VAL A 152 23.54 -63.20 7.38
N ASP A 153 24.51 -62.33 7.12
CA ASP A 153 24.57 -61.55 5.87
C ASP A 153 24.97 -62.48 4.71
N ASP A 154 24.04 -62.76 3.79
CA ASP A 154 24.29 -63.66 2.65
C ASP A 154 23.75 -63.12 1.30
N GLY A 155 23.79 -63.97 0.26
CA GLY A 155 23.33 -63.62 -1.10
C GLY A 155 21.82 -63.37 -1.21
N GLY A 156 21.04 -63.80 -0.22
CA GLY A 156 19.68 -63.35 0.02
C GLY A 156 18.59 -63.95 -0.86
N THR A 157 18.73 -65.20 -1.32
CA THR A 157 17.70 -65.83 -2.17
C THR A 157 16.33 -65.96 -1.49
N THR A 158 16.31 -66.20 -0.17
CA THR A 158 15.07 -66.38 0.63
C THR A 158 14.65 -65.13 1.42
N THR A 159 15.03 -63.96 0.93
CA THR A 159 14.72 -62.64 1.54
C THR A 159 13.36 -62.10 1.08
N GLY A 160 12.92 -60.94 1.54
CA GLY A 160 11.70 -60.28 1.06
C GLY A 160 11.26 -59.14 1.96
N ASN A 161 10.17 -58.47 1.60
CA ASN A 161 9.73 -57.26 2.30
C ASN A 161 8.27 -57.32 2.78
N ALA A 162 7.93 -56.42 3.70
CA ALA A 162 6.54 -56.18 4.08
C ALA A 162 5.72 -55.62 2.89
N LEU A 163 6.30 -54.71 2.09
CA LEU A 163 5.74 -54.26 0.81
C LEU A 163 6.84 -54.20 -0.26
N THR A 164 6.76 -55.11 -1.22
CA THR A 164 7.79 -55.34 -2.25
C THR A 164 7.41 -54.67 -3.58
N LYS A 165 8.31 -53.81 -4.07
CA LYS A 165 8.33 -53.25 -5.43
C LYS A 165 9.75 -53.40 -5.98
N ASP A 166 10.02 -54.53 -6.60
CA ASP A 166 11.22 -54.72 -7.43
C ASP A 166 11.04 -54.05 -8.81
N GLY A 167 12.16 -53.78 -9.50
CA GLY A 167 12.22 -53.27 -10.86
C GLY A 167 12.19 -51.75 -11.04
N MET A 168 12.66 -51.33 -12.22
CA MET A 168 12.60 -49.94 -12.71
C MET A 168 11.33 -49.65 -13.55
N ASP A 169 10.61 -50.70 -13.93
CA ASP A 169 9.30 -50.71 -14.59
C ASP A 169 8.15 -50.89 -13.59
N GLY A 170 6.93 -50.52 -13.99
CA GLY A 170 5.78 -50.39 -13.09
C GLY A 170 5.89 -49.22 -12.12
N SER A 171 4.91 -49.06 -11.24
CA SER A 171 4.81 -47.97 -10.26
C SER A 171 3.97 -48.36 -9.04
N LEU A 172 4.22 -47.70 -7.91
CA LEU A 172 3.42 -47.88 -6.69
C LEU A 172 3.14 -46.51 -6.07
N THR A 173 1.85 -46.16 -5.96
CA THR A 173 1.38 -44.92 -5.35
C THR A 173 0.55 -45.23 -4.12
N ILE A 174 0.99 -44.80 -2.94
CA ILE A 174 0.26 -44.96 -1.67
C ILE A 174 -0.50 -43.68 -1.32
N ARG A 175 -1.78 -43.83 -0.97
CA ARG A 175 -2.75 -42.78 -0.66
C ARG A 175 -3.55 -43.14 0.59
N CYS A 176 -4.06 -42.16 1.32
CA CYS A 176 -5.16 -42.38 2.25
C CYS A 176 -6.51 -42.22 1.54
N GLN A 177 -7.60 -42.59 2.21
CA GLN A 177 -8.97 -42.41 1.73
C GLN A 177 -9.35 -40.95 1.44
N ASN A 178 -8.55 -39.97 1.91
CA ASN A 178 -8.75 -38.54 1.72
C ASN A 178 -7.71 -37.87 0.80
N SER A 179 -6.75 -38.61 0.23
CA SER A 179 -5.75 -38.05 -0.69
C SER A 179 -6.41 -37.40 -1.91
N GLY A 180 -5.87 -36.26 -2.35
CA GLY A 180 -6.43 -35.47 -3.45
C GLY A 180 -7.63 -34.58 -3.08
N GLN A 181 -8.19 -34.67 -1.87
CA GLN A 181 -9.17 -33.70 -1.40
C GLN A 181 -8.51 -32.32 -1.17
N LYS A 182 -9.12 -31.25 -1.71
CA LYS A 182 -8.54 -29.90 -1.67
C LYS A 182 -8.35 -29.41 -0.22
N GLY A 183 -7.11 -29.15 0.17
CA GLY A 183 -6.74 -28.67 1.50
C GLY A 183 -6.64 -29.76 2.57
N HIS A 184 -6.72 -31.04 2.20
CA HIS A 184 -6.48 -32.13 3.13
C HIS A 184 -5.00 -32.20 3.55
N LYS A 185 -4.75 -32.11 4.87
CA LYS A 185 -3.50 -32.52 5.52
C LYS A 185 -3.80 -33.81 6.29
N CYS A 186 -2.91 -34.79 6.25
CA CYS A 186 -3.14 -36.06 6.95
C CYS A 186 -3.02 -35.90 8.48
N ASP A 187 -3.83 -36.68 9.18
CA ASP A 187 -4.02 -36.68 10.64
C ASP A 187 -4.27 -38.11 11.15
N ASP A 188 -4.44 -38.31 12.46
CA ASP A 188 -4.69 -39.63 13.05
C ASP A 188 -5.97 -40.34 12.56
N ASN A 189 -6.86 -39.65 11.83
CA ASN A 189 -8.07 -40.20 11.23
C ASN A 189 -7.83 -40.76 9.81
N CYS A 190 -6.65 -40.51 9.22
CA CYS A 190 -6.26 -41.06 7.93
C CYS A 190 -5.84 -42.53 8.03
N GLY A 191 -6.11 -43.30 6.97
CA GLY A 191 -5.65 -44.68 6.86
C GLY A 191 -4.15 -44.80 7.05
N SER A 192 -3.72 -45.78 7.84
CA SER A 192 -2.31 -46.01 8.18
C SER A 192 -1.76 -47.29 7.57
N LEU A 193 -0.44 -47.33 7.41
CA LEU A 193 0.34 -48.50 7.03
C LEU A 193 1.58 -48.61 7.92
N TYR A 194 1.64 -49.64 8.75
CA TYR A 194 2.85 -50.05 9.48
C TYR A 194 3.53 -51.20 8.71
N ALA A 195 4.74 -50.98 8.22
CA ALA A 195 5.50 -51.95 7.44
C ALA A 195 6.84 -52.25 8.16
N GLU A 196 6.98 -53.46 8.70
CA GLU A 196 8.16 -53.86 9.46
C GLU A 196 8.89 -55.03 8.79
N GLY A 197 10.17 -54.83 8.47
CA GLY A 197 11.12 -55.91 8.26
C GLY A 197 11.72 -56.33 9.59
N SER A 198 11.77 -57.65 9.86
CA SER A 198 12.18 -58.19 11.17
C SER A 198 13.52 -57.63 11.62
N ARG A 199 13.48 -56.81 12.69
CA ARG A 199 14.61 -55.98 13.16
C ARG A 199 15.87 -56.77 13.55
N SER A 200 15.76 -58.08 13.72
CA SER A 200 16.84 -59.01 14.08
C SER A 200 17.33 -59.91 12.93
N LEU A 201 16.80 -59.77 11.71
CA LEU A 201 17.21 -60.55 10.54
C LEU A 201 17.84 -59.66 9.46
N PHE A 202 18.85 -60.20 8.78
CA PHE A 202 19.43 -59.59 7.58
C PHE A 202 18.44 -59.68 6.40
N HIS A 203 18.36 -58.59 5.63
CA HIS A 203 17.61 -58.46 4.38
C HIS A 203 16.10 -58.76 4.46
N ALA A 204 15.50 -58.68 5.65
CA ALA A 204 14.04 -58.59 5.80
C ALA A 204 13.63 -57.11 5.66
N GLY A 205 13.07 -56.69 4.53
CA GLY A 205 12.77 -55.29 4.26
C GLY A 205 11.39 -54.82 4.75
N ALA A 206 11.22 -53.50 4.83
CA ALA A 206 9.94 -52.85 5.08
C ALA A 206 9.24 -52.47 3.77
N ILE A 207 9.50 -51.29 3.20
CA ILE A 207 8.94 -50.85 1.92
C ILE A 207 10.07 -50.62 0.92
N GLY A 208 10.11 -51.36 -0.19
CA GLY A 208 11.21 -51.24 -1.15
C GLY A 208 11.40 -52.41 -2.12
N SER A 209 12.59 -52.50 -2.72
CA SER A 209 13.07 -53.67 -3.46
C SER A 209 13.66 -54.73 -2.51
N THR A 210 13.84 -55.95 -3.00
CA THR A 210 14.36 -57.10 -2.23
C THR A 210 15.84 -57.35 -2.50
N ARG A 211 16.55 -57.99 -1.57
CA ARG A 211 17.93 -58.46 -1.82
C ARG A 211 17.97 -59.52 -2.95
N ARG A 212 16.94 -60.36 -3.06
CA ARG A 212 16.76 -61.34 -4.15
C ARG A 212 16.89 -60.71 -5.53
N SER A 213 16.24 -59.57 -5.79
CA SER A 213 16.12 -59.02 -7.14
C SER A 213 17.45 -58.59 -7.74
N SER A 214 18.45 -58.28 -6.91
CA SER A 214 19.85 -58.02 -7.32
C SER A 214 20.51 -59.14 -8.16
N ASN A 215 19.89 -60.32 -8.26
CA ASN A 215 20.35 -61.46 -9.05
C ASN A 215 19.68 -61.58 -10.45
N SER A 216 18.80 -60.66 -10.85
CA SER A 216 18.27 -60.58 -12.22
C SER A 216 18.21 -59.15 -12.74
N SER A 217 18.63 -58.92 -13.99
CA SER A 217 18.52 -57.61 -14.66
C SER A 217 17.07 -57.15 -14.84
N SER A 218 16.11 -58.08 -14.93
CA SER A 218 14.69 -57.78 -15.11
C SER A 218 13.98 -57.35 -13.82
N GLU A 219 14.57 -57.68 -12.66
CA GLU A 219 13.99 -57.48 -11.33
C GLU A 219 14.75 -56.43 -10.51
N ALA A 220 16.06 -56.28 -10.70
CA ALA A 220 16.88 -55.33 -9.96
C ALA A 220 16.46 -53.87 -10.21
N GLY A 221 16.43 -53.07 -9.14
CA GLY A 221 16.06 -51.66 -9.14
C GLY A 221 15.05 -51.33 -8.01
N PHE A 222 14.91 -50.05 -7.67
CA PHE A 222 13.74 -49.55 -6.93
C PHE A 222 13.37 -48.17 -7.46
N SER A 223 12.25 -48.07 -8.19
CA SER A 223 11.78 -46.77 -8.67
C SER A 223 10.27 -46.65 -8.86
N ASN A 224 9.85 -45.42 -9.19
CA ASN A 224 8.47 -45.03 -9.48
C ASN A 224 7.53 -45.24 -8.27
N PHE A 225 8.05 -44.96 -7.09
CA PHE A 225 7.34 -45.05 -5.82
C PHE A 225 6.88 -43.67 -5.36
N THR A 226 5.59 -43.52 -5.06
CA THR A 226 4.98 -42.25 -4.63
C THR A 226 4.18 -42.44 -3.34
N ILE A 227 4.31 -41.52 -2.39
CA ILE A 227 3.35 -41.34 -1.28
C ILE A 227 2.65 -39.99 -1.46
N GLU A 228 1.33 -40.00 -1.54
CA GLU A 228 0.49 -38.79 -1.56
C GLU A 228 -0.28 -38.56 -0.27
N GLY A 229 -0.38 -39.56 0.62
CA GLY A 229 -1.09 -39.42 1.88
C GLY A 229 -1.16 -40.71 2.70
N GLY A 230 -1.66 -40.56 3.94
CA GLY A 230 -1.72 -41.61 4.94
C GLY A 230 -0.62 -41.50 5.99
N ASN A 231 -0.77 -42.31 7.03
CA ASN A 231 0.15 -42.37 8.16
C ASN A 231 1.02 -43.63 8.00
N ILE A 232 2.25 -43.47 7.51
CA ILE A 232 3.10 -44.56 7.06
C ILE A 232 4.31 -44.67 7.99
N GLU A 233 4.51 -45.83 8.60
CA GLU A 233 5.68 -46.14 9.41
C GLU A 233 6.39 -47.37 8.82
N ALA A 234 7.66 -47.22 8.45
CA ALA A 234 8.42 -48.21 7.71
C ALA A 234 9.76 -48.52 8.39
N LEU A 235 9.92 -49.73 8.94
CA LEU A 235 11.04 -50.11 9.83
C LEU A 235 11.84 -51.29 9.23
N GLY A 236 13.05 -51.06 8.71
CA GLY A 236 13.83 -52.11 8.03
C GLY A 236 14.46 -53.15 8.96
N GLY A 237 14.63 -54.39 8.48
CA GLY A 237 15.54 -55.38 9.08
C GLY A 237 17.01 -54.99 8.92
N ILE A 238 17.93 -55.79 9.46
CA ILE A 238 19.38 -55.57 9.33
C ILE A 238 19.76 -55.54 7.84
N HIS A 239 20.66 -54.64 7.43
CA HIS A 239 21.00 -54.43 6.01
C HIS A 239 19.75 -54.14 5.13
N SER A 240 18.70 -53.51 5.69
CA SER A 240 17.51 -53.07 4.94
C SER A 240 17.13 -51.62 5.31
N PRO A 241 16.76 -50.76 4.34
CA PRO A 241 16.24 -49.42 4.64
C PRO A 241 14.84 -49.49 5.27
N GLY A 242 14.41 -48.39 5.89
CA GLY A 242 13.00 -48.21 6.24
C GLY A 242 12.14 -48.11 4.99
N LEU A 243 12.49 -47.18 4.10
CA LEU A 243 11.90 -47.03 2.78
C LEU A 243 13.00 -46.82 1.73
N GLY A 244 13.17 -47.75 0.79
CA GLY A 244 14.27 -47.62 -0.16
C GLY A 244 14.66 -48.86 -0.95
N GLY A 245 15.71 -48.72 -1.77
CA GLY A 245 16.32 -49.85 -2.48
C GLY A 245 17.19 -50.71 -1.55
N ALA A 246 17.11 -52.04 -1.70
CA ALA A 246 17.89 -52.99 -0.91
C ALA A 246 19.42 -52.89 -1.10
N CYS A 247 20.16 -53.52 -0.20
CA CYS A 247 21.61 -53.69 -0.33
C CYS A 247 21.99 -54.44 -1.62
N CYS A 248 23.00 -53.91 -2.33
CA CYS A 248 23.55 -54.38 -3.60
C CYS A 248 22.53 -54.49 -4.75
N THR A 249 21.47 -53.67 -4.77
CA THR A 249 20.53 -53.59 -5.91
C THR A 249 21.26 -53.34 -7.25
N THR A 250 22.45 -52.73 -7.21
CA THR A 250 23.33 -52.44 -8.37
C THR A 250 24.13 -53.64 -8.91
N ASN A 251 24.07 -54.84 -8.31
CA ASN A 251 24.94 -56.00 -8.60
C ASN A 251 25.11 -56.36 -10.09
N ILE A 252 24.12 -56.07 -10.94
CA ILE A 252 24.10 -56.42 -12.37
C ILE A 252 24.44 -55.21 -13.29
N GLY A 253 24.70 -54.05 -12.69
CA GLY A 253 25.11 -52.82 -13.38
C GLY A 253 23.93 -51.99 -13.87
N GLY A 254 23.96 -50.68 -13.59
CA GLY A 254 22.99 -49.69 -14.10
C GLY A 254 21.64 -49.65 -13.37
N GLN A 255 21.23 -50.69 -12.64
CA GLN A 255 20.02 -50.68 -11.82
C GLN A 255 20.30 -49.98 -10.47
N LEU A 256 19.47 -48.99 -10.11
CA LEU A 256 19.69 -48.09 -8.96
C LEU A 256 18.37 -47.71 -8.29
N THR A 257 18.43 -46.97 -7.18
CA THR A 257 17.23 -46.39 -6.57
C THR A 257 16.94 -45.02 -7.19
N SER A 258 15.73 -44.80 -7.72
CA SER A 258 15.37 -43.50 -8.30
C SER A 258 13.89 -43.17 -8.23
N ASN A 259 13.57 -41.91 -8.55
CA ASN A 259 12.19 -41.44 -8.73
C ASN A 259 11.26 -41.78 -7.55
N ILE A 260 11.76 -41.59 -6.33
CA ILE A 260 10.97 -41.67 -5.09
C ILE A 260 10.31 -40.31 -4.87
N ARG A 261 9.00 -40.29 -4.61
CA ARG A 261 8.22 -39.07 -4.40
C ARG A 261 7.41 -39.13 -3.11
N ILE A 262 7.45 -38.08 -2.31
CA ILE A 262 6.56 -37.89 -1.16
C ILE A 262 5.93 -36.51 -1.29
N THR A 263 4.63 -36.47 -1.61
CA THR A 263 3.87 -35.25 -1.87
C THR A 263 2.82 -34.95 -0.79
N GLY A 264 2.75 -35.78 0.24
CA GLY A 264 1.79 -35.69 1.33
C GLY A 264 1.95 -36.82 2.36
N GLY A 265 1.07 -36.85 3.36
CA GLY A 265 1.09 -37.86 4.43
C GLY A 265 1.95 -37.50 5.63
N ILE A 266 1.97 -38.42 6.60
CA ILE A 266 2.90 -38.44 7.73
C ILE A 266 3.73 -39.72 7.56
N VAL A 267 5.00 -39.58 7.22
CA VAL A 267 5.90 -40.68 6.83
C VAL A 267 7.05 -40.78 7.81
N LYS A 268 7.19 -41.92 8.48
CA LYS A 268 8.31 -42.27 9.35
C LYS A 268 9.06 -43.45 8.74
N ALA A 269 10.32 -43.26 8.38
CA ALA A 269 11.15 -44.29 7.73
C ALA A 269 12.42 -44.52 8.55
N LYS A 270 12.59 -45.72 9.11
CA LYS A 270 13.69 -46.06 10.02
C LYS A 270 14.51 -47.24 9.51
N GLY A 271 15.77 -46.96 9.19
CA GLY A 271 16.75 -47.95 8.79
C GLY A 271 17.16 -48.86 9.94
N ASN A 272 18.13 -49.71 9.66
CA ASN A 272 18.79 -50.57 10.64
C ASN A 272 20.29 -50.57 10.35
N GLN A 273 21.08 -51.37 11.07
CA GLN A 273 22.52 -51.47 10.82
C GLN A 273 22.81 -51.55 9.30
N GLY A 274 23.70 -50.69 8.81
CA GLY A 274 24.14 -50.62 7.42
C GLY A 274 23.09 -50.10 6.41
N CYS A 275 22.00 -49.44 6.84
CA CYS A 275 20.96 -48.92 5.93
C CYS A 275 20.24 -47.66 6.42
N PRO A 276 19.86 -46.73 5.51
CA PRO A 276 19.26 -45.46 5.86
C PRO A 276 17.78 -45.57 6.25
N GLY A 277 17.24 -44.48 6.81
CA GLY A 277 15.80 -44.30 6.95
C GLY A 277 15.10 -44.33 5.60
N LEU A 278 15.51 -43.41 4.72
CA LEU A 278 14.94 -43.18 3.40
C LEU A 278 16.04 -43.10 2.32
N GLY A 279 15.99 -43.96 1.29
CA GLY A 279 16.91 -43.90 0.15
C GLY A 279 17.45 -45.25 -0.33
N SER A 280 18.76 -45.48 -0.18
CA SER A 280 19.47 -46.65 -0.73
C SER A 280 20.29 -47.39 0.32
N GLY A 281 20.17 -48.71 0.36
CA GLY A 281 21.00 -49.58 1.18
C GLY A 281 22.47 -49.64 0.71
N TYR A 282 23.23 -50.55 1.33
CA TYR A 282 24.65 -50.79 1.05
C TYR A 282 24.90 -51.06 -0.45
N HIS A 283 25.97 -50.50 -1.02
CA HIS A 283 26.30 -50.63 -2.45
C HIS A 283 25.15 -50.26 -3.42
N CYS A 284 24.44 -49.15 -3.18
CA CYS A 284 23.39 -48.69 -4.07
C CYS A 284 23.37 -47.16 -4.27
N ASP A 285 23.35 -46.73 -5.53
CA ASP A 285 23.13 -45.33 -5.93
C ASP A 285 21.72 -44.87 -5.53
N LEU A 286 21.57 -43.59 -5.17
CA LEU A 286 20.29 -42.89 -5.11
C LEU A 286 20.30 -41.77 -6.16
N ASP A 287 19.27 -41.68 -7.00
CA ASP A 287 19.12 -40.62 -8.00
C ASP A 287 17.66 -40.17 -8.16
N GLY A 288 17.30 -39.05 -7.53
CA GLY A 288 15.94 -38.50 -7.58
C GLY A 288 15.06 -38.94 -6.41
N LEU A 289 15.18 -38.21 -5.31
CA LEU A 289 14.27 -38.25 -4.17
C LEU A 289 13.61 -36.88 -4.03
N TYR A 290 12.30 -36.82 -4.22
CA TYR A 290 11.53 -35.58 -4.26
C TYR A 290 10.52 -35.55 -3.13
N ILE A 291 10.72 -34.65 -2.15
CA ILE A 291 9.77 -34.43 -1.06
C ILE A 291 9.13 -33.06 -1.30
N THR A 292 7.85 -33.04 -1.65
CA THR A 292 7.11 -31.83 -2.07
C THR A 292 5.90 -31.52 -1.18
N GLY A 293 5.68 -32.31 -0.12
CA GLY A 293 4.55 -32.15 0.80
C GLY A 293 4.56 -33.20 1.91
N GLY A 294 3.78 -32.94 2.96
CA GLY A 294 3.64 -33.82 4.12
C GLY A 294 4.72 -33.61 5.20
N ILE A 295 4.71 -34.51 6.18
CA ILE A 295 5.66 -34.55 7.30
C ILE A 295 6.49 -35.83 7.14
N VAL A 296 7.80 -35.70 6.94
CA VAL A 296 8.73 -36.83 6.75
C VAL A 296 9.76 -36.85 7.86
N GLU A 297 9.89 -37.99 8.54
CA GLU A 297 10.92 -38.28 9.54
C GLU A 297 11.72 -39.50 9.08
N ALA A 298 13.03 -39.32 8.87
CA ALA A 298 13.90 -40.35 8.32
C ALA A 298 15.11 -40.57 9.24
N GLU A 299 15.18 -41.75 9.87
CA GLU A 299 16.21 -42.11 10.86
C GLU A 299 17.08 -43.25 10.34
N GLY A 300 18.39 -43.02 10.24
CA GLY A 300 19.37 -44.04 9.88
C GLY A 300 19.51 -45.07 11.00
N GLY A 301 19.81 -46.32 10.64
CA GLY A 301 20.32 -47.27 11.62
C GLY A 301 21.81 -47.10 11.90
N VAL A 302 22.39 -48.06 12.62
CA VAL A 302 23.83 -48.05 12.97
C VAL A 302 24.67 -47.98 11.69
N ASP A 303 25.63 -47.07 11.66
CA ASP A 303 26.47 -46.76 10.49
C ASP A 303 25.71 -46.29 9.23
N ALA A 304 24.55 -45.62 9.37
CA ALA A 304 23.78 -45.11 8.24
C ALA A 304 23.28 -43.65 8.40
N PRO A 305 22.99 -42.96 7.28
CA PRO A 305 22.37 -41.64 7.30
C PRO A 305 20.84 -41.72 7.41
N GLY A 306 20.19 -40.60 7.76
CA GLY A 306 18.73 -40.51 7.74
C GLY A 306 18.15 -40.62 6.33
N ILE A 307 18.66 -39.77 5.44
CA ILE A 307 18.32 -39.70 4.01
C ILE A 307 19.59 -39.82 3.18
N GLY A 308 19.61 -40.75 2.21
CA GLY A 308 20.70 -40.88 1.25
C GLY A 308 21.07 -42.34 0.94
N SER A 309 22.37 -42.61 0.84
CA SER A 309 22.95 -43.89 0.43
C SER A 309 24.13 -44.29 1.32
N ILE A 310 24.54 -45.56 1.30
CA ILE A 310 25.74 -46.04 2.00
C ILE A 310 26.86 -46.28 0.98
N GLU A 311 28.02 -45.65 1.21
CA GLU A 311 29.26 -45.70 0.40
C GLU A 311 29.16 -45.26 -1.08
N TYR A 312 27.96 -45.23 -1.65
CA TYR A 312 27.70 -44.96 -3.07
C TYR A 312 27.11 -43.56 -3.28
N PRO A 313 27.15 -42.99 -4.51
CA PRO A 313 26.65 -41.65 -4.80
C PRO A 313 25.17 -41.44 -4.46
N SER A 314 24.84 -40.20 -4.07
CA SER A 314 23.46 -39.75 -3.85
C SER A 314 23.22 -38.45 -4.61
N LYS A 315 22.21 -38.44 -5.47
CA LYS A 315 21.94 -37.36 -6.44
C LYS A 315 20.48 -36.92 -6.40
N ASN A 316 20.23 -35.65 -6.68
CA ASN A 316 18.89 -35.09 -6.89
C ASN A 316 17.94 -35.32 -5.69
N ILE A 317 18.39 -34.94 -4.49
CA ILE A 317 17.55 -34.92 -3.28
C ILE A 317 16.94 -33.52 -3.17
N ILE A 318 15.66 -33.39 -3.52
CA ILE A 318 14.97 -32.10 -3.61
C ILE A 318 13.86 -32.07 -2.55
N ILE A 319 13.99 -31.17 -1.59
CA ILE A 319 12.96 -30.85 -0.60
C ILE A 319 12.29 -29.54 -1.02
N SER A 320 10.96 -29.51 -1.09
CA SER A 320 10.19 -28.40 -1.67
C SER A 320 8.76 -28.37 -1.17
N GLY A 321 7.97 -27.38 -1.61
CA GLY A 321 6.57 -27.19 -1.21
C GLY A 321 6.37 -26.01 -0.26
N GLY A 322 5.12 -25.67 0.02
CA GLY A 322 4.76 -24.61 0.97
C GLY A 322 4.67 -25.04 2.45
N ASP A 323 4.13 -26.23 2.70
CA ASP A 323 3.80 -26.71 4.06
C ASP A 323 4.64 -27.93 4.49
N THR A 324 5.63 -28.33 3.68
CA THR A 324 6.45 -29.53 3.88
C THR A 324 7.35 -29.41 5.10
N ILE A 325 7.48 -30.52 5.85
CA ILE A 325 8.42 -30.66 6.96
C ILE A 325 9.22 -31.94 6.76
N VAL A 326 10.55 -31.86 6.75
CA VAL A 326 11.46 -33.00 6.66
C VAL A 326 12.42 -32.96 7.85
N THR A 327 12.54 -34.06 8.57
CA THR A 327 13.53 -34.27 9.64
C THR A 327 14.36 -35.51 9.31
N ALA A 328 15.67 -35.34 9.23
CA ALA A 328 16.61 -36.38 8.85
C ALA A 328 17.67 -36.54 9.95
N ILE A 329 17.86 -37.77 10.42
CA ILE A 329 18.68 -38.12 11.58
C ILE A 329 19.60 -39.29 11.20
N GLY A 330 20.92 -39.09 11.24
CA GLY A 330 21.90 -40.17 11.04
C GLY A 330 22.21 -40.92 12.33
N ASP A 331 23.28 -41.73 12.32
CA ASP A 331 23.83 -42.35 13.54
C ASP A 331 24.94 -41.50 14.17
N LYS A 332 24.68 -40.97 15.38
CA LYS A 332 25.63 -40.15 16.15
C LYS A 332 26.85 -40.93 16.63
N SER A 333 26.74 -42.25 16.81
CA SER A 333 27.82 -43.09 17.35
C SER A 333 28.93 -43.37 16.31
N THR A 334 28.57 -43.37 15.03
CA THR A 334 29.48 -43.56 13.89
C THR A 334 29.75 -42.27 13.10
N GLY A 335 29.12 -41.15 13.52
CA GLY A 335 29.29 -39.83 12.88
C GLY A 335 28.56 -39.69 11.54
N LYS A 336 27.55 -40.52 11.28
CA LYS A 336 26.80 -40.52 10.02
C LYS A 336 25.74 -39.39 9.99
N PRO A 337 25.44 -38.82 8.81
CA PRO A 337 24.66 -37.58 8.70
C PRO A 337 23.14 -37.79 8.60
N GLY A 338 22.37 -36.76 8.94
CA GLY A 338 20.94 -36.68 8.65
C GLY A 338 20.69 -36.78 7.15
N ILE A 339 21.32 -35.92 6.35
CA ILE A 339 21.34 -36.04 4.88
C ILE A 339 22.79 -36.22 4.39
N GLY A 340 23.07 -37.30 3.67
CA GLY A 340 24.40 -37.55 3.11
C GLY A 340 24.68 -38.98 2.66
N THR A 341 25.95 -39.29 2.44
CA THR A 341 26.48 -40.62 2.14
C THR A 341 27.77 -40.86 2.93
N ALA A 342 28.16 -42.13 3.12
CA ALA A 342 29.26 -42.53 3.99
C ALA A 342 30.66 -42.20 3.43
N ALA A 343 30.86 -42.37 2.12
CA ALA A 343 32.19 -42.39 1.48
C ALA A 343 32.19 -41.90 0.02
N SER A 344 31.14 -41.18 -0.40
CA SER A 344 30.86 -40.89 -1.81
C SER A 344 30.44 -39.44 -2.05
N THR A 345 30.12 -39.13 -3.31
CA THR A 345 29.65 -37.80 -3.74
C THR A 345 28.16 -37.60 -3.48
N MET A 346 27.83 -36.43 -2.91
CA MET A 346 26.48 -35.86 -2.91
C MET A 346 26.38 -34.84 -4.05
N THR A 347 25.31 -34.86 -4.86
CA THR A 347 25.07 -33.83 -5.88
C THR A 347 23.61 -33.37 -5.91
N ASN A 348 23.39 -32.07 -6.09
CA ASN A 348 22.05 -31.44 -6.13
C ASN A 348 21.16 -31.84 -4.94
N VAL A 349 21.55 -31.42 -3.73
CA VAL A 349 20.79 -31.60 -2.49
C VAL A 349 20.28 -30.23 -2.04
N ILE A 350 18.98 -29.96 -2.21
CA ILE A 350 18.44 -28.59 -2.19
C ILE A 350 17.10 -28.47 -1.46
N ALA A 351 16.85 -27.27 -0.94
CA ALA A 351 15.56 -26.82 -0.44
C ALA A 351 14.99 -25.73 -1.37
N VAL A 352 13.73 -25.83 -1.79
CA VAL A 352 13.07 -24.87 -2.69
C VAL A 352 11.64 -24.55 -2.22
N PRO A 353 11.37 -23.36 -1.65
CA PRO A 353 10.00 -22.98 -1.27
C PRO A 353 9.10 -22.80 -2.51
N ASP A 354 7.80 -23.03 -2.33
CA ASP A 354 6.79 -22.65 -3.32
C ASP A 354 6.66 -21.12 -3.46
N GLN A 355 6.06 -20.64 -4.55
CA GLN A 355 5.75 -19.22 -4.71
C GLN A 355 4.84 -18.72 -3.57
N GLY A 356 5.24 -17.63 -2.91
CA GLY A 356 4.54 -17.10 -1.73
C GLY A 356 4.93 -17.77 -0.40
N TYR A 357 5.95 -18.63 -0.41
CA TYR A 357 6.53 -19.28 0.77
C TYR A 357 8.02 -18.92 0.92
N GLN A 358 8.60 -19.35 2.04
CA GLN A 358 10.00 -19.20 2.43
C GLN A 358 10.46 -20.44 3.20
N GLY A 359 11.73 -20.79 3.09
CA GLY A 359 12.32 -21.98 3.69
C GLY A 359 13.25 -21.70 4.85
N TYR A 360 13.38 -22.73 5.70
CA TYR A 360 14.22 -22.76 6.89
C TYR A 360 14.96 -24.10 6.94
N ILE A 361 16.25 -24.06 7.25
CA ILE A 361 17.07 -25.24 7.52
C ILE A 361 17.61 -25.12 8.94
N GLN A 362 17.52 -26.20 9.70
CA GLN A 362 18.22 -26.39 10.96
C GLN A 362 19.19 -27.58 10.82
N ASP A 363 20.44 -27.42 11.26
CA ASP A 363 21.48 -28.45 11.15
C ASP A 363 22.30 -28.60 12.44
N GLY A 364 22.85 -29.79 12.70
CA GLY A 364 23.56 -30.01 13.96
C GLY A 364 24.28 -31.33 14.16
N THR A 365 24.88 -31.44 15.34
CA THR A 365 25.63 -32.60 15.86
C THR A 365 24.82 -33.44 16.86
N GLY A 366 23.58 -33.06 17.13
CA GLY A 366 22.68 -33.78 18.05
C GLY A 366 21.22 -33.35 17.96
N LEU A 367 20.38 -33.91 18.85
CA LEU A 367 18.92 -33.70 18.86
C LEU A 367 18.46 -32.75 19.98
N LYS A 368 19.33 -32.46 20.97
CA LYS A 368 19.01 -31.49 22.00
C LYS A 368 19.04 -30.07 21.43
N PRO A 369 18.29 -29.09 21.99
CA PRO A 369 18.27 -27.72 21.49
C PRO A 369 19.67 -27.09 21.36
N GLU A 370 20.60 -27.41 22.25
CA GLU A 370 21.96 -26.88 22.26
C GLU A 370 22.93 -27.54 21.26
N GLU A 371 22.50 -28.59 20.53
CA GLU A 371 23.34 -29.38 19.62
C GLU A 371 23.06 -29.14 18.12
N TYR A 372 22.15 -28.22 17.79
CA TYR A 372 21.84 -27.81 16.41
C TYR A 372 21.45 -26.33 16.36
N SER A 373 21.45 -25.72 15.18
CA SER A 373 21.08 -24.30 14.97
C SER A 373 20.34 -24.10 13.65
N PHE A 374 19.70 -22.94 13.48
CA PHE A 374 19.31 -22.46 12.15
C PHE A 374 20.55 -22.11 11.31
N THR A 375 20.50 -22.38 10.00
CA THR A 375 21.60 -22.00 9.09
C THR A 375 21.57 -20.51 8.75
N GLU A 376 22.72 -19.94 8.38
CA GLU A 376 22.85 -18.51 8.00
C GLU A 376 21.95 -18.10 6.81
N GLN A 377 21.52 -19.05 5.98
CA GLN A 377 20.61 -18.80 4.85
C GLN A 377 19.13 -18.72 5.28
N SER A 378 18.79 -19.05 6.53
CA SER A 378 17.39 -19.13 6.99
C SER A 378 16.91 -17.80 7.58
N PRO A 379 15.83 -17.16 7.09
CA PRO A 379 14.94 -17.57 6.00
C PRO A 379 15.49 -17.35 4.58
N PHE A 380 15.18 -18.27 3.67
CA PHE A 380 15.43 -18.13 2.23
C PHE A 380 14.14 -18.13 1.39
N HIS A 381 14.11 -17.28 0.36
CA HIS A 381 12.95 -17.09 -0.54
C HIS A 381 13.11 -17.80 -1.89
N ASN A 382 14.29 -18.36 -2.17
CA ASN A 382 14.67 -19.00 -3.43
C ASN A 382 15.35 -20.34 -3.14
N ARG A 383 15.74 -21.11 -4.16
CA ARG A 383 16.57 -22.31 -4.03
C ARG A 383 17.77 -22.09 -3.09
N SER A 384 17.84 -22.85 -2.00
CA SER A 384 19.02 -22.98 -1.14
C SER A 384 19.63 -24.36 -1.29
N ASP A 385 20.96 -24.46 -1.34
CA ASP A 385 21.66 -25.72 -1.17
C ASP A 385 21.62 -26.16 0.31
N ILE A 386 21.54 -27.47 0.57
CA ILE A 386 21.53 -28.03 1.92
C ILE A 386 22.94 -28.52 2.29
N ALA A 387 23.42 -28.11 3.46
CA ALA A 387 24.70 -28.57 4.02
C ALA A 387 24.61 -30.04 4.47
N VAL A 388 25.01 -30.96 3.59
CA VAL A 388 25.17 -32.39 3.88
C VAL A 388 26.27 -32.66 4.91
N GLY A 389 26.24 -33.83 5.55
CA GLY A 389 27.31 -34.26 6.47
C GLY A 389 27.08 -33.93 7.95
N LYS A 390 26.00 -33.24 8.30
CA LYS A 390 25.58 -32.94 9.68
C LYS A 390 24.71 -34.08 10.22
N PHE A 391 24.86 -34.50 11.48
CA PHE A 391 24.10 -35.61 12.08
C PHE A 391 22.58 -35.39 12.08
N TYR A 392 22.15 -34.17 12.35
CA TYR A 392 20.75 -33.75 12.30
C TYR A 392 20.57 -32.72 11.19
N THR A 393 19.49 -32.87 10.42
CA THR A 393 19.05 -31.86 9.45
C THR A 393 17.52 -31.81 9.47
N LYS A 394 16.94 -30.64 9.69
CA LYS A 394 15.52 -30.39 9.49
C LYS A 394 15.35 -29.29 8.44
N VAL A 395 14.41 -29.50 7.52
CA VAL A 395 14.02 -28.53 6.50
C VAL A 395 12.51 -28.33 6.60
N TYR A 396 12.04 -27.10 6.64
CA TYR A 396 10.62 -26.80 6.55
C TYR A 396 10.37 -25.48 5.83
N PHE A 397 9.14 -25.32 5.32
CA PHE A 397 8.70 -24.10 4.66
C PHE A 397 7.53 -23.47 5.42
N GLY A 398 7.34 -22.17 5.25
CA GLY A 398 6.20 -21.43 5.78
C GLY A 398 5.87 -20.23 4.89
N PRO A 399 4.67 -19.63 5.01
CA PRO A 399 4.25 -18.52 4.16
C PRO A 399 5.22 -17.33 4.22
N TYR A 400 5.44 -16.65 3.08
CA TYR A 400 6.27 -15.45 2.96
C TYR A 400 5.81 -14.35 3.93
N ARG A 401 6.76 -13.65 4.57
CA ARG A 401 6.47 -12.49 5.42
C ARG A 401 7.49 -11.37 5.22
N ASP A 402 7.04 -10.12 5.32
CA ASP A 402 7.92 -8.94 5.18
C ASP A 402 9.02 -8.86 6.25
N LYS A 403 8.74 -9.41 7.45
CA LYS A 403 9.70 -9.60 8.54
C LYS A 403 9.58 -11.00 9.13
N ASN A 404 10.72 -11.59 9.45
CA ASN A 404 10.85 -12.91 10.05
C ASN A 404 11.96 -12.90 11.09
N THR A 405 11.76 -13.65 12.16
CA THR A 405 12.78 -13.98 13.15
C THR A 405 12.87 -15.50 13.25
N VAL A 406 14.09 -16.01 13.24
CA VAL A 406 14.42 -17.35 13.72
C VAL A 406 15.14 -17.20 15.07
N ASP A 407 14.79 -18.03 16.04
CA ASP A 407 15.32 -17.93 17.40
C ASP A 407 16.10 -19.19 17.76
N ASP A 408 17.39 -19.01 17.97
CA ASP A 408 18.33 -20.10 18.16
C ASP A 408 18.41 -20.58 19.63
N THR A 409 17.62 -20.00 20.54
CA THR A 409 17.42 -20.50 21.91
C THR A 409 16.18 -21.38 22.00
N THR A 410 15.05 -20.93 21.43
CA THR A 410 13.77 -21.67 21.43
C THR A 410 13.72 -22.72 20.30
N LYS A 411 14.49 -22.50 19.23
CA LYS A 411 14.46 -23.21 17.93
C LYS A 411 13.16 -23.02 17.15
N GLU A 412 12.49 -21.90 17.38
CA GLU A 412 11.24 -21.49 16.76
C GLU A 412 11.44 -20.43 15.67
N GLN A 413 10.36 -20.17 14.93
CA GLN A 413 10.26 -19.13 13.92
C GLN A 413 8.98 -18.33 14.12
N ILE A 414 9.02 -17.02 13.87
CA ILE A 414 7.83 -16.17 13.78
C ILE A 414 8.02 -15.11 12.69
N GLY A 415 6.97 -14.82 11.93
CA GLY A 415 6.98 -13.86 10.84
C GLY A 415 5.66 -13.11 10.71
N ALA A 416 5.74 -11.86 10.27
CA ALA A 416 4.62 -10.94 10.13
C ALA A 416 4.85 -9.95 8.97
N ASN A 417 3.76 -9.48 8.39
CA ASN A 417 3.73 -8.42 7.39
C ASN A 417 3.58 -7.05 8.03
N HIS A 418 4.11 -6.05 7.32
CA HIS A 418 3.81 -4.65 7.53
C HIS A 418 2.32 -4.37 7.32
N ILE A 419 1.77 -3.47 8.13
CA ILE A 419 0.38 -3.03 8.01
C ILE A 419 0.38 -1.64 7.39
N ILE A 420 -0.44 -1.42 6.37
CA ILE A 420 -0.72 -0.10 5.80
C ILE A 420 -2.14 0.28 6.22
N SER A 421 -2.35 1.51 6.65
CA SER A 421 -3.67 2.02 7.03
C SER A 421 -3.74 3.52 6.87
N LYS A 422 -4.89 4.04 6.45
CA LYS A 422 -5.17 5.47 6.56
C LYS A 422 -5.18 5.91 8.04
N SER A 423 -4.66 7.10 8.36
CA SER A 423 -4.86 7.75 9.65
C SER A 423 -6.30 8.27 9.79
N GLY A 424 -6.73 8.54 11.02
CA GLY A 424 -8.13 8.73 11.37
C GLY A 424 -8.87 7.41 11.54
N GLY A 425 -10.19 7.50 11.73
CA GLY A 425 -11.07 6.34 11.87
C GLY A 425 -11.05 5.73 13.27
N ARG A 426 -11.21 4.41 13.35
CA ARG A 426 -11.29 3.65 14.62
C ARG A 426 -9.90 3.14 15.05
N ALA A 427 -9.73 2.96 16.36
CA ALA A 427 -8.62 2.17 16.90
C ALA A 427 -8.74 0.70 16.48
N PHE A 428 -7.62 0.03 16.22
CA PHE A 428 -7.55 -1.40 15.96
C PHE A 428 -7.71 -2.24 17.24
N THR A 429 -8.28 -3.43 17.12
CA THR A 429 -8.14 -4.51 18.12
C THR A 429 -6.84 -5.31 17.90
N GLU A 430 -6.43 -6.09 18.91
CA GLU A 430 -5.25 -6.96 18.80
C GLU A 430 -5.46 -8.03 17.71
N GLU A 431 -6.67 -8.58 17.61
CA GLU A 431 -7.05 -9.57 16.60
C GLU A 431 -7.08 -8.98 15.18
N GLN A 432 -7.51 -7.72 15.01
CA GLN A 432 -7.38 -7.03 13.72
C GLN A 432 -5.91 -6.87 13.32
N LEU A 433 -5.03 -6.48 14.25
CA LEU A 433 -3.61 -6.35 13.97
C LEU A 433 -2.97 -7.70 13.60
N LYS A 434 -3.35 -8.81 14.25
CA LYS A 434 -2.89 -10.16 13.90
C LYS A 434 -3.34 -10.59 12.49
N ILE A 435 -4.59 -10.28 12.12
CA ILE A 435 -5.14 -10.58 10.79
C ILE A 435 -4.45 -9.75 9.70
N LEU A 436 -4.29 -8.44 9.92
CA LEU A 436 -3.68 -7.52 8.96
C LEU A 436 -2.18 -7.80 8.76
N SER A 437 -1.44 -8.15 9.82
CA SER A 437 -0.04 -8.57 9.70
C SER A 437 0.12 -10.03 9.23
N LYS A 438 -0.97 -10.80 9.15
CA LYS A 438 -0.97 -12.24 8.88
C LYS A 438 0.03 -13.01 9.75
N VAL A 439 0.21 -12.60 11.01
CA VAL A 439 1.28 -13.12 11.88
C VAL A 439 1.15 -14.64 12.06
N THR A 440 2.25 -15.34 11.84
CA THR A 440 2.35 -16.80 11.86
C THR A 440 3.71 -17.21 12.41
N GLY A 441 3.82 -18.39 12.98
CA GLY A 441 5.10 -18.95 13.42
C GLY A 441 5.10 -20.47 13.39
N LYS A 442 6.28 -21.07 13.55
CA LYS A 442 6.46 -22.50 13.70
C LYS A 442 7.25 -22.85 14.97
N LYS A 443 6.81 -23.91 15.62
CA LYS A 443 7.39 -24.51 16.83
C LYS A 443 8.67 -25.29 16.48
N LYS A 444 9.46 -25.68 17.49
CA LYS A 444 10.70 -26.48 17.37
C LYS A 444 10.57 -27.77 16.53
N ASP A 445 9.38 -28.37 16.47
CA ASP A 445 9.09 -29.55 15.65
C ASP A 445 8.80 -29.23 14.17
N GLY A 446 8.46 -27.97 13.83
CA GLY A 446 8.02 -27.51 12.52
C GLY A 446 6.50 -27.30 12.42
N THR A 447 5.73 -27.67 13.44
CA THR A 447 4.28 -27.47 13.48
C THR A 447 3.93 -26.00 13.66
N GLU A 448 2.75 -25.60 13.18
CA GLU A 448 2.30 -24.21 13.22
C GLU A 448 1.83 -23.76 14.60
N TYR A 449 2.04 -22.48 14.88
CA TYR A 449 1.39 -21.77 15.97
C TYR A 449 -0.05 -21.42 15.61
N LEU A 450 -0.99 -21.77 16.50
CA LEU A 450 -2.36 -21.29 16.44
C LEU A 450 -2.39 -19.78 16.69
N SER A 451 -3.32 -19.05 16.07
CA SER A 451 -3.46 -17.60 16.27
C SER A 451 -3.72 -17.18 17.73
N SER A 452 -4.14 -18.11 18.60
CA SER A 452 -4.31 -17.91 20.04
C SER A 452 -3.02 -18.04 20.85
N GLU A 453 -1.98 -18.64 20.29
CA GLU A 453 -0.65 -18.79 20.89
C GLU A 453 0.29 -17.61 20.51
N LEU A 454 -0.18 -16.70 19.65
CA LEU A 454 0.52 -15.51 19.18
C LEU A 454 -0.09 -14.25 19.82
N SER A 455 0.76 -13.33 20.29
CA SER A 455 0.33 -12.13 21.02
C SER A 455 1.14 -10.89 20.66
N ILE A 456 0.61 -9.69 20.95
CA ILE A 456 1.41 -8.45 20.90
C ILE A 456 2.30 -8.39 22.15
N ALA A 457 3.61 -8.33 21.95
CA ALA A 457 4.62 -8.40 23.00
C ALA A 457 4.62 -7.16 23.90
N ASN A 458 4.47 -5.97 23.31
CA ASN A 458 4.42 -4.69 24.02
C ASN A 458 3.14 -3.93 23.69
N LYS A 459 2.17 -3.94 24.62
CA LYS A 459 0.87 -3.27 24.39
C LYS A 459 0.98 -1.74 24.30
N THR A 460 2.04 -1.12 24.80
CA THR A 460 2.24 0.33 24.66
C THR A 460 2.51 0.77 23.21
N GLN A 461 3.04 -0.13 22.35
CA GLN A 461 3.11 0.08 20.91
C GLN A 461 1.72 0.18 20.28
N MET A 462 0.85 -0.78 20.60
CA MET A 462 -0.54 -0.80 20.12
C MET A 462 -1.32 0.43 20.61
N GLU A 463 -1.12 0.85 21.86
CA GLU A 463 -1.69 2.07 22.42
C GLU A 463 -1.20 3.33 21.68
N ALA A 464 0.09 3.41 21.35
CA ALA A 464 0.67 4.50 20.57
C ALA A 464 0.10 4.54 19.13
N ILE A 465 0.06 3.41 18.44
CA ILE A 465 -0.55 3.25 17.11
C ILE A 465 -2.01 3.71 17.12
N ASN A 466 -2.79 3.25 18.09
CA ASN A 466 -4.21 3.59 18.21
C ASN A 466 -4.43 5.06 18.58
N LYS A 467 -3.58 5.65 19.41
CA LYS A 467 -3.60 7.08 19.73
C LYS A 467 -3.28 7.94 18.50
N ALA A 468 -2.24 7.59 17.75
CA ALA A 468 -1.88 8.27 16.51
C ALA A 468 -3.00 8.17 15.47
N LYS A 469 -3.48 6.95 15.18
CA LYS A 469 -4.56 6.71 14.23
C LYS A 469 -5.83 7.47 14.61
N THR A 470 -6.31 7.39 15.85
CA THR A 470 -7.53 8.11 16.26
C THR A 470 -7.39 9.63 16.28
N LYS A 471 -6.17 10.17 16.40
CA LYS A 471 -5.89 11.62 16.27
C LYS A 471 -5.69 12.08 14.81
N GLY A 472 -5.48 11.15 13.86
CA GLY A 472 -5.16 11.47 12.47
C GLY A 472 -3.68 11.65 12.18
N GLU A 473 -2.80 11.32 13.14
CA GLU A 473 -1.35 11.41 12.97
C GLU A 473 -0.85 10.34 11.98
N ILE A 474 -0.01 10.76 11.04
CA ILE A 474 0.68 9.90 10.08
C ILE A 474 2.06 9.49 10.62
N GLY A 475 2.65 8.43 10.07
CA GLY A 475 4.01 8.02 10.39
C GLY A 475 4.23 6.52 10.43
N GLU A 476 5.40 6.13 10.92
CA GLU A 476 5.88 4.75 10.99
C GLU A 476 5.96 4.29 12.44
N PHE A 477 5.19 3.25 12.80
CA PHE A 477 5.04 2.81 14.20
C PHE A 477 5.45 1.33 14.35
N PRO A 478 6.40 0.98 15.23
CA PRO A 478 6.79 -0.42 15.44
C PRO A 478 5.72 -1.18 16.22
N LEU A 479 5.40 -2.39 15.77
CA LEU A 479 4.53 -3.35 16.43
C LEU A 479 5.24 -4.70 16.54
N THR A 480 5.47 -5.16 17.76
CA THR A 480 6.18 -6.40 18.06
C THR A 480 5.18 -7.50 18.44
N PHE A 481 5.19 -8.60 17.68
CA PHE A 481 4.49 -9.84 18.00
C PHE A 481 5.44 -10.85 18.65
N GLN A 482 4.91 -11.77 19.45
CA GLN A 482 5.67 -12.87 20.07
C GLN A 482 4.90 -14.20 20.04
N THR A 483 5.66 -15.31 20.03
CA THR A 483 5.16 -16.66 20.31
C THR A 483 4.94 -16.87 21.81
N SER A 484 4.33 -17.99 22.19
CA SER A 484 4.16 -18.38 23.59
C SER A 484 5.47 -18.72 24.33
N SER A 485 6.59 -18.91 23.61
CA SER A 485 7.92 -19.13 24.21
C SER A 485 8.68 -17.83 24.49
N GLY A 486 8.27 -16.73 23.84
CA GLY A 486 8.90 -15.41 23.93
C GLY A 486 9.68 -14.97 22.68
N THR A 487 9.81 -15.81 21.65
CA THR A 487 10.43 -15.44 20.36
C THR A 487 9.62 -14.33 19.67
N GLN A 488 10.28 -13.26 19.19
CA GLN A 488 9.60 -12.02 18.74
C GLN A 488 9.93 -11.60 17.30
N VAL A 489 8.96 -10.98 16.60
CA VAL A 489 9.17 -10.26 15.34
C VAL A 489 8.55 -8.87 15.42
N THR A 490 9.24 -7.85 14.90
CA THR A 490 8.74 -6.46 14.85
C THR A 490 8.46 -6.05 13.41
N VAL A 491 7.26 -5.54 13.17
CA VAL A 491 6.82 -4.96 11.89
C VAL A 491 6.44 -3.50 12.07
N THR A 492 6.60 -2.71 11.01
CA THR A 492 6.08 -1.34 10.96
C THR A 492 4.61 -1.33 10.58
N VAL A 493 3.81 -0.55 11.32
CA VAL A 493 2.48 -0.07 10.92
C VAL A 493 2.64 1.33 10.33
N TYR A 494 2.31 1.46 9.04
CA TYR A 494 2.33 2.72 8.30
C TYR A 494 0.96 3.39 8.39
N LEU A 495 0.88 4.51 9.12
CA LEU A 495 -0.30 5.38 9.13
C LEU A 495 -0.13 6.46 8.06
N LYS A 496 -1.05 6.49 7.09
CA LYS A 496 -0.98 7.32 5.88
C LYS A 496 -2.11 8.35 5.81
N GLU A 497 -1.84 9.53 5.26
CA GLU A 497 -2.80 10.63 5.20
C GLU A 497 -4.02 10.28 4.33
N LYS A 498 -3.77 9.59 3.22
CA LYS A 498 -4.74 9.12 2.24
C LYS A 498 -4.57 7.63 1.99
N GLY A 499 -5.64 6.96 1.56
CA GLY A 499 -5.63 5.52 1.24
C GLY A 499 -6.76 4.73 1.91
N SER A 500 -6.61 3.40 1.93
CA SER A 500 -7.57 2.47 2.51
C SER A 500 -7.52 2.48 4.05
N ASP A 501 -8.68 2.60 4.72
CA ASP A 501 -8.77 2.40 6.18
C ASP A 501 -8.93 0.92 6.52
N THR A 502 -7.81 0.25 6.78
CA THR A 502 -7.79 -1.18 7.14
C THR A 502 -8.40 -1.50 8.52
N ALA A 503 -8.86 -0.51 9.30
CA ALA A 503 -9.71 -0.78 10.47
C ALA A 503 -11.16 -1.19 10.08
N GLU A 504 -11.56 -1.00 8.82
CA GLU A 504 -12.85 -1.45 8.27
C GLU A 504 -12.73 -2.70 7.36
N TYR A 505 -11.54 -3.31 7.30
CA TYR A 505 -11.22 -4.51 6.51
C TYR A 505 -12.03 -5.74 6.93
N ASP A 506 -12.61 -6.46 5.95
CA ASP A 506 -13.29 -7.75 6.15
C ASP A 506 -12.31 -8.92 5.91
N PRO A 507 -12.00 -9.75 6.93
CA PRO A 507 -11.11 -10.90 6.76
C PRO A 507 -11.61 -11.98 5.79
N LEU A 508 -12.91 -11.99 5.46
CA LEU A 508 -13.52 -12.94 4.51
C LEU A 508 -13.41 -12.48 3.05
N TYR A 509 -13.20 -11.17 2.83
CA TYR A 509 -13.14 -10.55 1.51
C TYR A 509 -11.96 -9.57 1.44
N PRO A 510 -10.71 -10.09 1.42
CA PRO A 510 -9.52 -9.26 1.40
C PRO A 510 -9.45 -8.44 0.11
N SER A 511 -9.22 -7.13 0.25
CA SER A 511 -8.96 -6.20 -0.84
C SER A 511 -7.53 -5.68 -0.77
N ALA A 512 -6.95 -5.29 -1.91
CA ALA A 512 -5.71 -4.54 -1.90
C ALA A 512 -5.81 -3.25 -1.07
N VAL A 513 -4.65 -2.79 -0.61
CA VAL A 513 -4.48 -1.69 0.34
C VAL A 513 -3.45 -0.74 -0.26
N ILE A 514 -3.84 0.50 -0.51
CA ILE A 514 -2.95 1.56 -1.00
C ILE A 514 -2.94 2.72 0.02
N GLY A 515 -1.79 3.35 0.22
CA GLY A 515 -1.65 4.49 1.12
C GLY A 515 -0.47 5.40 0.77
N ALA A 516 -0.71 6.72 0.85
CA ALA A 516 0.26 7.76 0.51
C ALA A 516 -0.04 9.05 1.29
N ASP A 517 0.96 9.94 1.34
CA ASP A 517 0.91 11.21 2.06
C ASP A 517 1.07 12.40 1.09
N SER A 518 0.36 13.50 1.38
CA SER A 518 0.61 14.77 0.69
C SER A 518 1.94 15.37 1.16
N PHE A 519 2.72 15.97 0.25
CA PHE A 519 4.05 16.51 0.56
C PHE A 519 4.29 17.89 -0.06
N ALA A 520 5.22 18.64 0.53
CA ALA A 520 5.71 19.91 0.01
C ALA A 520 7.22 19.83 -0.26
N LYS A 521 7.70 20.46 -1.34
CA LYS A 521 9.14 20.52 -1.66
C LYS A 521 9.48 21.78 -2.46
N GLU A 522 10.71 22.26 -2.26
CA GLU A 522 11.27 23.39 -3.01
C GLU A 522 11.46 23.07 -4.49
N THR A 523 11.38 24.13 -5.29
CA THR A 523 11.56 24.13 -6.76
C THR A 523 13.05 24.25 -7.13
N GLY A 524 13.34 24.43 -8.42
CA GLY A 524 14.70 24.36 -8.96
C GLY A 524 15.21 22.91 -9.11
N GLY A 525 16.49 22.77 -9.44
CA GLY A 525 17.14 21.47 -9.66
C GLY A 525 16.62 20.69 -10.88
N SER A 526 16.88 19.38 -10.92
CA SER A 526 16.42 18.49 -11.99
C SER A 526 14.91 18.26 -11.95
N ALA A 527 14.35 17.81 -13.08
CA ALA A 527 13.03 17.19 -13.12
C ALA A 527 13.00 15.91 -12.25
N TRP A 528 11.83 15.61 -11.68
CA TRP A 528 11.54 14.34 -11.01
C TRP A 528 11.15 13.26 -12.02
N THR A 529 11.56 12.03 -11.73
CA THR A 529 11.03 10.79 -12.31
C THR A 529 9.69 10.41 -11.66
N GLU A 530 9.02 9.37 -12.16
CA GLU A 530 7.88 8.79 -11.47
C GLU A 530 8.25 8.24 -10.08
N ASP A 531 9.42 7.63 -9.95
CA ASP A 531 9.83 7.00 -8.70
C ASP A 531 10.23 8.04 -7.65
N ASP A 532 10.75 9.21 -8.05
CA ASP A 532 10.94 10.35 -7.15
C ASP A 532 9.61 10.79 -6.52
N ILE A 533 8.56 11.00 -7.33
CA ILE A 533 7.26 11.48 -6.84
C ILE A 533 6.50 10.42 -6.04
N LYS A 534 6.64 9.13 -6.38
CA LYS A 534 6.13 7.99 -5.58
C LYS A 534 6.83 7.90 -4.21
N ASN A 535 8.17 8.04 -4.18
CA ASN A 535 8.95 8.01 -2.94
C ASN A 535 8.67 9.23 -2.05
N LEU A 536 8.55 10.44 -2.62
CA LEU A 536 8.24 11.66 -1.89
C LEU A 536 6.82 11.65 -1.28
N ALA A 537 5.85 11.03 -1.96
CA ALA A 537 4.53 10.74 -1.40
C ALA A 537 4.53 9.57 -0.39
N GLY A 538 5.69 8.96 -0.14
CA GLY A 538 5.85 7.80 0.72
C GLY A 538 4.95 6.62 0.32
N LEU A 539 4.65 6.47 -0.97
CA LEU A 539 3.65 5.54 -1.49
C LEU A 539 3.96 4.10 -1.06
N LYS A 540 2.94 3.40 -0.56
CA LYS A 540 3.00 1.98 -0.21
C LYS A 540 1.70 1.30 -0.60
N GLY A 541 1.77 0.04 -0.99
CA GLY A 541 0.58 -0.79 -1.11
C GLY A 541 0.86 -2.28 -1.00
N LYS A 542 -0.23 -3.03 -0.82
CA LYS A 542 -0.27 -4.49 -0.80
C LYS A 542 -1.43 -5.00 -1.64
N ASP A 543 -1.23 -6.12 -2.33
CA ASP A 543 -2.30 -6.78 -3.11
C ASP A 543 -3.35 -7.44 -2.21
N SER A 544 -4.43 -7.95 -2.79
CA SER A 544 -5.45 -8.73 -2.08
C SER A 544 -4.91 -10.01 -1.41
N ALA A 545 -3.78 -10.54 -1.88
CA ALA A 545 -3.07 -11.65 -1.24
C ALA A 545 -2.15 -11.20 -0.06
N GLY A 546 -1.94 -9.89 0.14
CA GLY A 546 -1.11 -9.29 1.18
C GLY A 546 0.39 -9.19 0.86
N ASN A 547 0.79 -9.49 -0.38
CA ASN A 547 2.14 -9.26 -0.90
C ASN A 547 2.39 -7.76 -1.06
N ASN A 548 3.65 -7.31 -1.12
CA ASN A 548 3.95 -5.92 -1.46
C ASN A 548 3.73 -5.67 -2.94
N ILE A 549 3.25 -4.46 -3.27
CA ILE A 549 3.23 -3.94 -4.64
C ILE A 549 4.47 -3.06 -4.80
N GLU A 550 5.28 -3.32 -5.83
CA GLU A 550 6.51 -2.56 -6.06
C GLU A 550 6.22 -1.17 -6.64
N LEU A 551 7.14 -0.21 -6.43
CA LEU A 551 6.93 1.17 -6.89
C LEU A 551 6.82 1.29 -8.43
N SER A 552 7.41 0.36 -9.16
CA SER A 552 7.25 0.20 -10.61
C SER A 552 5.81 -0.05 -11.05
N ASP A 553 5.02 -0.69 -10.20
CA ASP A 553 3.73 -1.28 -10.58
C ASP A 553 2.56 -0.30 -10.34
N PHE A 554 2.82 0.80 -9.63
CA PHE A 554 1.87 1.91 -9.50
C PHE A 554 1.98 2.87 -10.69
N THR A 555 0.82 3.24 -11.23
CA THR A 555 0.69 4.24 -12.30
C THR A 555 0.27 5.61 -11.77
N ILE A 556 0.65 6.68 -12.48
CA ILE A 556 0.24 8.06 -12.20
C ILE A 556 -0.63 8.64 -13.33
N ASP A 557 -1.36 9.72 -13.07
CA ASP A 557 -2.17 10.41 -14.09
C ASP A 557 -1.31 10.92 -15.27
N GLU A 558 -1.73 10.62 -16.50
CA GLU A 558 -0.97 10.93 -17.72
C GLU A 558 -0.65 12.44 -17.85
N GLY A 559 0.63 12.73 -18.02
CA GLY A 559 1.13 14.10 -18.16
C GLY A 559 0.90 15.00 -16.93
N ILE A 560 0.65 14.47 -15.72
CA ILE A 560 0.70 15.29 -14.49
C ILE A 560 2.14 15.65 -14.14
N LEU A 561 3.06 14.68 -14.27
CA LEU A 561 4.47 14.84 -13.95
C LEU A 561 5.16 15.88 -14.83
N ASP A 562 4.82 15.97 -16.13
CA ASP A 562 5.32 17.03 -17.02
C ASP A 562 4.90 18.44 -16.58
N LYS A 563 3.66 18.59 -16.07
CA LYS A 563 3.14 19.88 -15.59
C LYS A 563 3.86 20.30 -14.30
N ILE A 564 4.06 19.35 -13.38
CA ILE A 564 4.83 19.54 -12.14
C ILE A 564 6.27 19.90 -12.48
N ASN A 565 6.96 19.10 -13.31
CA ASN A 565 8.35 19.31 -13.67
C ASN A 565 8.58 20.64 -14.38
N LYS A 566 7.73 21.01 -15.35
CA LYS A 566 7.82 22.30 -16.06
C LYS A 566 7.77 23.51 -15.13
N ILE A 567 7.08 23.41 -13.99
CA ILE A 567 6.94 24.48 -13.00
C ILE A 567 8.07 24.38 -11.95
N LYS A 568 8.43 23.16 -11.53
CA LYS A 568 9.59 22.87 -10.68
C LYS A 568 10.90 23.41 -11.27
N THR A 569 11.23 23.06 -12.51
CA THR A 569 12.46 23.52 -13.18
C THR A 569 12.41 24.99 -13.60
N ALA A 570 11.30 25.68 -13.35
CA ALA A 570 11.13 27.11 -13.60
C ALA A 570 11.13 27.97 -12.30
N GLY A 571 11.46 27.37 -11.16
CA GLY A 571 11.61 28.07 -9.87
C GLY A 571 10.30 28.58 -9.23
N LYS A 572 9.15 28.01 -9.60
CA LYS A 572 7.81 28.56 -9.29
C LYS A 572 6.96 27.62 -8.45
N ALA A 573 6.23 28.17 -7.49
CA ALA A 573 5.29 27.41 -6.69
C ALA A 573 4.08 26.92 -7.50
N GLY A 574 3.39 25.93 -6.94
CA GLY A 574 2.16 25.39 -7.48
C GLY A 574 1.66 24.18 -6.68
N GLU A 575 0.35 23.96 -6.68
CA GLU A 575 -0.26 22.79 -6.05
C GLU A 575 -0.90 21.89 -7.11
N TYR A 576 -0.67 20.58 -6.97
CA TYR A 576 -1.13 19.56 -7.89
C TYR A 576 -1.72 18.40 -7.09
N ASP A 577 -2.96 18.02 -7.39
CA ASP A 577 -3.49 16.75 -6.93
C ASP A 577 -2.96 15.65 -7.86
N VAL A 578 -2.31 14.64 -7.29
CA VAL A 578 -1.67 13.53 -8.01
C VAL A 578 -2.31 12.22 -7.58
N LYS A 579 -2.92 11.50 -8.52
CA LYS A 579 -3.45 10.16 -8.29
C LYS A 579 -2.37 9.10 -8.56
N PHE A 580 -2.19 8.19 -7.61
CA PHE A 580 -1.52 6.90 -7.82
C PHE A 580 -2.58 5.80 -7.93
N THR A 581 -2.42 4.86 -8.86
CA THR A 581 -3.33 3.71 -9.05
C THR A 581 -2.53 2.40 -9.05
N ASP A 582 -3.01 1.39 -8.31
CA ASP A 582 -2.39 0.07 -8.20
C ASP A 582 -2.85 -0.92 -9.31
N PRO A 583 -2.19 -2.09 -9.47
CA PRO A 583 -2.57 -3.08 -10.48
C PRO A 583 -3.96 -3.71 -10.33
N GLU A 584 -4.60 -3.63 -9.16
CA GLU A 584 -5.99 -4.06 -8.93
C GLU A 584 -7.00 -2.94 -9.27
N GLY A 585 -6.52 -1.72 -9.57
CA GLY A 585 -7.33 -0.57 -9.94
C GLY A 585 -7.75 0.33 -8.78
N ASN A 586 -7.28 0.07 -7.55
CA ASN A 586 -7.51 0.97 -6.42
C ASN A 586 -6.59 2.18 -6.54
N SER A 587 -7.01 3.32 -6.00
CA SER A 587 -6.24 4.56 -6.15
C SER A 587 -6.29 5.49 -4.96
N VAL A 588 -5.20 6.22 -4.78
CA VAL A 588 -5.06 7.28 -3.77
C VAL A 588 -4.67 8.58 -4.45
N THR A 589 -5.31 9.69 -4.07
CA THR A 589 -4.95 11.04 -4.54
C THR A 589 -4.37 11.84 -3.38
N VAL A 590 -3.16 12.33 -3.55
CA VAL A 590 -2.43 13.19 -2.60
C VAL A 590 -2.17 14.55 -3.22
N LYS A 591 -1.87 15.55 -2.38
CA LYS A 591 -1.43 16.87 -2.84
C LYS A 591 0.09 16.96 -2.88
N VAL A 592 0.61 17.49 -3.98
CA VAL A 592 2.01 17.84 -4.18
C VAL A 592 2.13 19.36 -4.26
N THR A 593 2.76 19.96 -3.26
CA THR A 593 3.00 21.41 -3.18
C THR A 593 4.44 21.73 -3.55
N LEU A 594 4.64 22.40 -4.68
CA LEU A 594 5.89 23.05 -5.03
C LEU A 594 5.94 24.43 -4.36
N THR A 595 7.06 24.75 -3.69
CA THR A 595 7.35 26.11 -3.18
C THR A 595 8.42 26.77 -4.05
N GLY A 596 8.20 28.03 -4.45
CA GLY A 596 9.09 28.76 -5.37
C GLY A 596 10.47 29.05 -4.79
N GLU A 597 11.33 29.60 -5.64
CA GLU A 597 12.65 30.06 -5.22
C GLU A 597 12.57 31.23 -4.22
N PHE A 598 13.51 31.27 -3.28
CA PHE A 598 13.64 32.36 -2.33
C PHE A 598 14.34 33.55 -3.00
N ASP A 599 13.78 34.76 -2.86
CA ASP A 599 14.40 35.98 -3.40
C ASP A 599 15.87 36.15 -2.98
N GLN A 600 16.24 35.67 -1.78
CA GLN A 600 17.59 35.73 -1.23
C GLN A 600 18.00 34.37 -0.68
N ILE A 601 19.16 33.88 -1.12
CA ILE A 601 19.80 32.63 -0.67
C ILE A 601 21.27 32.95 -0.41
N LYS A 602 21.79 32.55 0.74
CA LYS A 602 23.19 32.78 1.12
C LYS A 602 23.79 31.54 1.78
N GLU A 603 24.80 30.99 1.12
CA GLU A 603 25.74 30.02 1.71
C GLU A 603 26.91 30.76 2.39
N ASN A 604 27.31 30.26 3.56
CA ASN A 604 28.54 30.65 4.26
C ASN A 604 29.71 29.74 3.82
N PRO A 605 30.79 30.29 3.23
CA PRO A 605 31.88 29.50 2.65
C PRO A 605 32.84 28.86 3.68
N VAL A 606 32.53 28.90 4.98
CA VAL A 606 33.38 28.34 6.05
C VAL A 606 32.71 27.17 6.78
N ASN A 607 31.40 27.22 6.99
CA ASN A 607 30.62 26.19 7.69
C ASN A 607 29.45 25.66 6.84
N HIS A 608 29.39 25.99 5.55
CA HIS A 608 28.40 25.57 4.56
C HIS A 608 26.92 25.73 4.94
N GLU A 609 26.60 26.48 6.01
CA GLU A 609 25.22 26.84 6.35
C GLU A 609 24.58 27.63 5.20
N ILE A 610 23.35 27.24 4.83
CA ILE A 610 22.56 27.95 3.80
C ILE A 610 21.34 28.58 4.47
N ILE A 611 21.29 29.91 4.50
CA ILE A 611 20.17 30.70 5.00
C ILE A 611 19.44 31.38 3.83
N LYS A 612 18.10 31.35 3.85
CA LYS A 612 17.26 31.74 2.70
C LYS A 612 15.93 32.35 3.15
N ALA A 613 15.49 33.38 2.43
CA ALA A 613 14.34 34.22 2.79
C ALA A 613 13.75 34.99 1.59
N GLN A 614 12.46 35.32 1.70
CA GLN A 614 11.70 36.14 0.76
C GLN A 614 11.72 37.62 1.17
N ASN A 615 11.67 38.54 0.19
CA ASN A 615 11.42 39.95 0.47
C ASN A 615 9.96 40.17 0.90
N VAL A 616 9.74 41.13 1.82
CA VAL A 616 8.42 41.39 2.39
C VAL A 616 7.78 42.61 1.76
N ILE A 617 6.50 42.52 1.37
CA ILE A 617 5.72 43.62 0.80
C ILE A 617 4.70 44.10 1.85
N SER A 618 4.64 45.42 2.10
CA SER A 618 3.68 45.99 3.04
C SER A 618 3.37 47.45 2.71
N ARG A 619 2.13 47.89 2.96
CA ARG A 619 1.82 49.32 2.93
C ARG A 619 2.38 50.07 4.14
N THR A 620 2.60 51.37 3.99
CA THR A 620 2.89 52.30 5.10
C THR A 620 1.63 52.57 5.94
N GLY A 621 1.82 53.18 7.10
CA GLY A 621 0.81 53.31 8.15
C GLY A 621 0.49 51.99 8.85
N GLY A 622 -0.27 52.06 9.94
CA GLY A 622 -0.53 50.91 10.82
C GLY A 622 0.50 50.83 11.95
N LYS A 623 0.68 49.63 12.52
CA LYS A 623 1.69 49.35 13.57
C LYS A 623 3.03 48.96 12.93
N GLY A 624 4.15 49.18 13.61
CA GLY A 624 5.38 48.44 13.33
C GLY A 624 5.22 46.92 13.44
N PHE A 625 6.13 46.18 12.80
CA PHE A 625 6.24 44.72 12.87
C PHE A 625 6.97 44.25 14.13
N THR A 626 6.75 43.01 14.55
CA THR A 626 7.68 42.28 15.43
C THR A 626 8.75 41.52 14.63
N GLY A 627 9.84 41.11 15.29
CA GLY A 627 10.86 40.25 14.65
C GLY A 627 10.31 38.91 14.18
N GLU A 628 9.46 38.26 14.98
CA GLU A 628 8.82 37.00 14.62
C GLU A 628 7.86 37.14 13.43
N GLN A 629 7.06 38.22 13.37
CA GLN A 629 6.23 38.51 12.19
C GLN A 629 7.08 38.60 10.91
N LEU A 630 8.29 39.16 10.99
CA LEU A 630 9.17 39.27 9.83
C LEU A 630 9.86 37.94 9.48
N LYS A 631 10.13 37.04 10.45
CA LYS A 631 10.54 35.64 10.15
C LYS A 631 9.42 34.84 9.47
N GLU A 632 8.16 35.10 9.81
CA GLU A 632 6.99 34.48 9.17
C GLU A 632 6.81 35.04 7.74
N LEU A 633 6.69 36.37 7.60
CA LEU A 633 6.45 37.04 6.32
C LEU A 633 7.58 36.85 5.29
N SER A 634 8.83 36.72 5.73
CA SER A 634 9.98 36.38 4.87
C SER A 634 10.16 34.87 4.67
N GLN A 635 9.30 34.04 5.26
CA GLN A 635 9.37 32.57 5.24
C GLN A 635 10.75 32.01 5.64
N LEU A 636 11.47 32.68 6.54
CA LEU A 636 12.87 32.43 6.85
C LEU A 636 13.17 30.93 7.11
N ARG A 637 14.14 30.39 6.38
CA ARG A 637 14.69 29.03 6.54
C ARG A 637 16.22 29.08 6.63
N ALA A 638 16.81 28.13 7.35
CA ALA A 638 18.24 27.86 7.30
C ALA A 638 18.50 26.36 7.43
N VAL A 639 19.63 25.90 6.88
CA VAL A 639 20.13 24.52 7.03
C VAL A 639 21.62 24.51 7.40
N ASP A 640 22.06 23.45 8.08
CA ASP A 640 23.46 23.20 8.42
C ASP A 640 24.27 22.57 7.27
N GLU A 641 25.55 22.25 7.51
CA GLU A 641 26.47 21.66 6.52
C GLU A 641 26.03 20.28 5.98
N ASP A 642 25.28 19.51 6.78
CA ASP A 642 24.68 18.23 6.40
C ASP A 642 23.30 18.41 5.72
N GLY A 643 22.75 19.62 5.71
CA GLY A 643 21.45 19.96 5.11
C GLY A 643 20.23 19.80 6.03
N ASN A 644 20.41 19.63 7.34
CA ASN A 644 19.31 19.56 8.31
C ASN A 644 18.72 20.94 8.60
N GLU A 645 17.42 21.04 8.88
CA GLU A 645 16.77 22.34 9.17
C GLU A 645 17.18 22.92 10.54
N ILE A 646 17.73 24.15 10.51
CA ILE A 646 18.00 24.94 11.71
C ILE A 646 16.69 25.58 12.18
N LEU A 647 16.29 25.28 13.41
CA LEU A 647 15.03 25.73 14.02
C LEU A 647 14.89 27.27 14.05
N LYS A 648 13.68 27.78 13.80
CA LYS A 648 13.40 29.24 13.69
C LYS A 648 13.67 30.07 14.96
N ASP A 649 13.77 29.44 16.12
CA ASP A 649 14.15 30.08 17.40
C ASP A 649 15.65 30.35 17.50
N LYS A 650 16.49 29.54 16.84
CA LYS A 650 17.94 29.75 16.65
C LYS A 650 18.28 30.81 15.60
N LEU A 651 17.28 31.38 14.93
CA LEU A 651 17.45 32.44 13.94
C LEU A 651 17.11 33.79 14.56
N SER A 652 17.96 34.78 14.35
CA SER A 652 17.86 36.11 14.99
C SER A 652 18.03 37.25 13.98
N LEU A 653 17.86 38.50 14.43
CA LEU A 653 18.17 39.69 13.63
C LEU A 653 19.59 40.19 13.96
N SER A 654 20.42 40.40 12.94
CA SER A 654 21.80 40.88 13.12
C SER A 654 21.87 42.31 13.67
N ASP A 655 20.94 43.17 13.26
CA ASP A 655 20.86 44.58 13.67
C ASP A 655 19.41 44.95 14.02
N SER A 656 19.10 45.02 15.33
CA SER A 656 17.78 45.46 15.80
C SER A 656 17.44 46.89 15.38
N ALA A 657 18.44 47.75 15.10
CA ALA A 657 18.19 49.09 14.59
C ALA A 657 17.71 49.09 13.13
N GLN A 658 17.86 48.00 12.35
CA GLN A 658 17.14 47.84 11.08
C GLN A 658 15.64 47.79 11.33
N LEU A 659 15.18 46.94 12.26
CA LEU A 659 13.77 46.83 12.63
C LEU A 659 13.20 48.15 13.16
N GLU A 660 13.95 48.86 14.01
CA GLU A 660 13.54 50.20 14.48
C GLU A 660 13.39 51.20 13.32
N ARG A 661 14.32 51.21 12.36
CA ARG A 661 14.24 52.05 11.15
C ARG A 661 13.05 51.69 10.25
N ILE A 662 12.79 50.40 10.06
CA ILE A 662 11.65 49.88 9.27
C ILE A 662 10.32 50.26 9.93
N ASN A 663 10.18 50.01 11.23
CA ASN A 663 8.98 50.33 11.98
C ASN A 663 8.73 51.83 12.01
N LYS A 664 9.76 52.64 12.26
CA LYS A 664 9.65 54.09 12.21
C LYS A 664 9.26 54.58 10.81
N ALA A 665 9.83 54.03 9.73
CA ALA A 665 9.43 54.39 8.37
C ALA A 665 7.96 54.04 8.09
N LYS A 666 7.50 52.84 8.50
CA LYS A 666 6.11 52.41 8.37
C LYS A 666 5.15 53.32 9.12
N GLU A 667 5.46 53.68 10.38
CA GLU A 667 4.64 54.54 11.23
C GLU A 667 4.64 56.02 10.78
N ASP A 668 5.79 56.55 10.36
CA ASP A 668 5.92 57.90 9.76
C ASP A 668 5.28 58.02 8.36
N GLY A 669 4.75 56.92 7.80
CA GLY A 669 4.13 56.89 6.47
C GLY A 669 5.12 56.82 5.29
N LYS A 670 6.41 56.65 5.55
CA LYS A 670 7.50 56.78 4.57
C LYS A 670 7.68 55.52 3.73
N THR A 671 7.52 55.67 2.42
CA THR A 671 7.77 54.62 1.42
C THR A 671 9.27 54.39 1.18
N GLY A 672 9.62 53.22 0.64
CA GLY A 672 11.00 52.89 0.29
C GLY A 672 11.30 51.39 0.30
N GLU A 673 12.58 51.07 0.19
CA GLU A 673 13.14 49.73 0.33
C GLU A 673 14.12 49.75 1.50
N PHE A 674 13.95 48.83 2.44
CA PHE A 674 14.67 48.83 3.71
C PHE A 674 15.29 47.45 3.96
N PRO A 675 16.63 47.34 4.09
CA PRO A 675 17.28 46.06 4.34
C PRO A 675 17.03 45.58 5.76
N LEU A 676 16.78 44.28 5.90
CA LEU A 676 16.65 43.54 7.15
C LEU A 676 17.52 42.27 7.08
N THR A 677 18.43 42.10 8.04
CA THR A 677 19.41 41.03 8.07
C THR A 677 19.08 40.03 9.18
N PHE A 678 18.91 38.76 8.80
CA PHE A 678 18.76 37.64 9.72
C PHE A 678 20.07 36.84 9.80
N THR A 679 20.35 36.22 10.95
CA THR A 679 21.57 35.43 11.17
C THR A 679 21.33 34.16 12.00
N THR A 680 22.15 33.12 11.75
CA THR A 680 22.24 31.89 12.56
C THR A 680 23.06 32.11 13.83
N GLU A 681 23.00 31.17 14.79
CA GLU A 681 23.88 31.17 15.97
C GLU A 681 25.38 31.14 15.61
N ASN A 682 25.73 30.63 14.41
CA ASN A 682 27.10 30.55 13.89
C ASN A 682 27.49 31.76 13.02
N GLY A 683 26.63 32.78 12.89
CA GLY A 683 26.95 34.04 12.20
C GLY A 683 26.71 34.06 10.68
N THR A 684 25.90 33.13 10.15
CA THR A 684 25.57 33.06 8.72
C THR A 684 24.38 33.95 8.39
N GLU A 685 24.58 34.99 7.58
CA GLU A 685 23.61 36.07 7.39
C GLU A 685 22.88 36.06 6.03
N VAL A 686 21.57 36.32 6.01
CA VAL A 686 20.82 36.74 4.82
C VAL A 686 20.27 38.15 5.02
N THR A 687 20.30 39.00 3.99
CA THR A 687 19.64 40.32 4.01
C THR A 687 18.50 40.33 3.01
N VAL A 688 17.27 40.60 3.46
CA VAL A 688 16.08 40.79 2.61
C VAL A 688 15.66 42.26 2.57
N SER A 689 14.96 42.63 1.51
CA SER A 689 14.33 43.92 1.33
C SER A 689 12.90 43.93 1.88
N ILE A 690 12.60 44.91 2.73
CA ILE A 690 11.25 45.23 3.18
C ILE A 690 10.73 46.39 2.32
N PHE A 691 9.79 46.09 1.42
CA PHE A 691 9.18 47.04 0.51
C PHE A 691 7.99 47.74 1.16
N LEU A 692 8.20 48.98 1.62
CA LEU A 692 7.13 49.85 2.14
C LEU A 692 6.55 50.74 1.03
N ARG A 693 5.23 50.72 0.83
CA ARG A 693 4.53 51.43 -0.25
C ARG A 693 3.28 52.19 0.24
N ASP A 694 2.78 53.19 -0.48
CA ASP A 694 1.66 54.04 0.02
C ASP A 694 0.33 53.31 0.23
N LYS A 695 0.05 52.30 -0.60
CA LYS A 695 -1.19 51.50 -0.60
C LYS A 695 -0.86 50.03 -0.84
N GLY A 696 -1.74 49.14 -0.39
CA GLY A 696 -1.58 47.71 -0.55
C GLY A 696 -1.97 46.93 0.70
N THR A 697 -1.60 45.65 0.71
CA THR A 697 -1.69 44.75 1.85
C THR A 697 -0.86 45.28 3.03
N ASP A 698 -1.36 45.20 4.26
CA ASP A 698 -0.57 45.53 5.45
C ASP A 698 0.06 44.26 6.02
N GLY A 699 1.37 44.12 5.89
CA GLY A 699 2.13 42.99 6.44
C GLY A 699 1.96 42.83 7.97
N ALA A 700 1.73 43.91 8.72
CA ALA A 700 1.63 43.85 10.19
C ALA A 700 0.27 43.35 10.70
N ASP A 701 -0.78 43.38 9.87
CA ASP A 701 -2.10 42.78 10.12
C ASP A 701 -2.38 41.58 9.17
N HIS A 702 -1.34 41.07 8.49
CA HIS A 702 -1.45 39.97 7.52
C HIS A 702 -1.58 38.62 8.22
N LYS A 703 -2.11 37.62 7.51
CA LYS A 703 -2.07 36.22 7.92
C LYS A 703 -0.93 35.53 7.17
N ASP A 704 -0.28 34.58 7.83
CA ASP A 704 0.71 33.72 7.18
C ASP A 704 0.11 32.99 5.96
N GLY A 705 0.94 32.66 4.97
CA GLY A 705 0.53 32.00 3.73
C GLY A 705 -0.53 32.77 2.91
N SER A 706 -0.37 34.09 2.77
CA SER A 706 -1.30 34.97 2.04
C SER A 706 -0.60 35.78 0.95
N ALA A 707 -1.30 36.07 -0.15
CA ALA A 707 -0.78 36.92 -1.22
C ALA A 707 -0.70 38.40 -0.81
N SER A 708 0.33 39.10 -1.28
CA SER A 708 0.62 40.50 -0.94
C SER A 708 0.86 41.36 -2.18
N ILE A 709 0.29 42.56 -2.22
CA ILE A 709 0.51 43.54 -3.29
C ILE A 709 0.55 44.95 -2.70
N ALA A 710 1.49 45.79 -3.15
CA ALA A 710 1.58 47.17 -2.72
C ALA A 710 2.21 48.08 -3.78
N ALA A 711 1.82 49.36 -3.77
CA ALA A 711 2.18 50.36 -4.78
C ALA A 711 2.24 51.78 -4.19
N ASN A 712 3.03 52.64 -4.81
CA ASN A 712 3.17 54.06 -4.46
C ASN A 712 2.20 54.94 -5.23
N HIS A 713 1.88 56.10 -4.65
CA HIS A 713 1.36 57.23 -5.40
C HIS A 713 2.47 57.77 -6.33
N ALA A 714 2.10 58.13 -7.56
CA ALA A 714 3.02 58.61 -8.57
C ALA A 714 2.74 60.06 -8.96
N ASN A 715 3.77 60.81 -9.31
CA ASN A 715 3.67 62.13 -9.94
C ASN A 715 4.49 62.13 -11.22
N HIS A 716 3.97 62.67 -12.32
CA HIS A 716 4.67 62.74 -13.61
C HIS A 716 4.20 63.95 -14.42
N GLU A 717 5.08 64.59 -15.18
CA GLU A 717 4.69 65.70 -16.05
C GLU A 717 3.82 65.24 -17.23
N THR A 718 2.86 66.08 -17.61
CA THR A 718 1.95 65.85 -18.73
C THR A 718 2.62 66.21 -20.07
N GLY A 719 2.12 65.64 -21.16
CA GLY A 719 2.75 65.69 -22.49
C GLY A 719 3.62 64.45 -22.80
N GLY A 720 4.19 64.45 -24.00
CA GLY A 720 5.02 63.34 -24.51
C GLY A 720 4.24 62.09 -24.90
N GLU A 721 4.92 60.95 -24.97
CA GLU A 721 4.31 59.67 -25.36
C GLU A 721 3.40 59.09 -24.27
N LYS A 722 2.56 58.12 -24.65
CA LYS A 722 1.72 57.35 -23.72
C LYS A 722 2.58 56.39 -22.88
N PHE A 723 2.19 56.14 -21.64
CA PHE A 723 2.79 55.06 -20.84
C PHE A 723 2.42 53.69 -21.40
N SER A 724 3.39 52.77 -21.43
CA SER A 724 3.17 51.33 -21.50
C SER A 724 2.62 50.77 -20.17
N LYS A 725 2.27 49.47 -20.13
CA LYS A 725 1.90 48.81 -18.87
C LYS A 725 3.09 48.73 -17.91
N GLU A 726 4.26 48.41 -18.47
CA GLU A 726 5.53 48.24 -17.77
C GLU A 726 6.00 49.58 -17.19
N GLU A 727 5.88 50.68 -17.95
CA GLU A 727 6.22 52.03 -17.49
C GLU A 727 5.34 52.51 -16.34
N ILE A 728 4.02 52.29 -16.40
CA ILE A 728 3.12 52.72 -15.31
C ILE A 728 3.28 51.84 -14.05
N ILE A 729 3.61 50.55 -14.22
CA ILE A 729 3.98 49.64 -13.13
C ILE A 729 5.29 50.09 -12.46
N ALA A 730 6.30 50.48 -13.25
CA ALA A 730 7.57 50.99 -12.75
C ALA A 730 7.42 52.36 -12.05
N LEU A 731 6.62 53.27 -12.63
CA LEU A 731 6.36 54.61 -12.07
C LEU A 731 5.65 54.55 -10.70
N CYS A 732 4.74 53.60 -10.51
CA CYS A 732 4.10 53.32 -9.22
C CYS A 732 4.91 52.36 -8.32
N ASP A 733 6.07 51.87 -8.76
CA ASP A 733 6.93 50.91 -8.09
C ASP A 733 6.15 49.76 -7.41
N VAL A 734 5.28 49.13 -8.21
CA VAL A 734 4.36 48.10 -7.75
C VAL A 734 5.11 46.80 -7.47
N LYS A 735 4.92 46.24 -6.28
CA LYS A 735 5.40 44.91 -5.90
C LYS A 735 4.21 43.98 -5.67
N GLY A 736 4.33 42.71 -6.07
CA GLY A 736 3.34 41.67 -5.83
C GLY A 736 3.99 40.30 -5.59
N LYS A 737 3.48 39.54 -4.61
CA LYS A 737 3.89 38.16 -4.31
C LYS A 737 2.67 37.27 -4.06
N ASN A 738 2.75 36.02 -4.52
CA ASN A 738 1.70 35.01 -4.29
C ASN A 738 1.71 34.51 -2.82
N GLN A 739 0.76 33.65 -2.48
CA GLN A 739 0.65 33.05 -1.13
C GLN A 739 1.84 32.16 -0.71
N TYR A 740 2.67 31.74 -1.67
CA TYR A 740 3.91 30.98 -1.44
C TYR A 740 5.15 31.89 -1.41
N GLY A 741 4.99 33.20 -1.60
CA GLY A 741 6.08 34.17 -1.58
C GLY A 741 6.71 34.45 -2.95
N ASP A 742 6.34 33.77 -4.03
CA ASP A 742 6.94 34.03 -5.35
C ASP A 742 6.54 35.42 -5.87
N THR A 743 7.48 36.14 -6.48
CA THR A 743 7.20 37.42 -7.14
C THR A 743 6.26 37.23 -8.34
N MET A 744 5.09 37.86 -8.30
CA MET A 744 4.07 37.76 -9.34
C MET A 744 4.13 38.93 -10.34
N PRO A 745 3.91 38.68 -11.64
CA PRO A 745 3.54 39.74 -12.58
C PRO A 745 2.22 40.41 -12.15
N VAL A 746 2.24 41.73 -12.04
CA VAL A 746 1.05 42.55 -11.82
C VAL A 746 0.53 43.07 -13.16
N ASN A 747 -0.79 43.08 -13.37
CA ASN A 747 -1.42 43.73 -14.51
C ASN A 747 -2.08 45.04 -14.06
N ALA A 748 -1.95 46.08 -14.90
CA ALA A 748 -2.58 47.37 -14.69
C ALA A 748 -3.96 47.44 -15.37
N ASP A 749 -4.93 48.14 -14.76
CA ASP A 749 -6.26 48.34 -15.37
C ASP A 749 -6.15 49.15 -16.67
N GLU A 750 -6.60 48.55 -17.77
CA GLU A 750 -6.40 49.11 -19.11
C GLU A 750 -7.24 50.37 -19.34
N LYS A 751 -8.42 50.48 -18.74
CA LYS A 751 -9.31 51.64 -18.90
C LYS A 751 -8.81 52.84 -18.12
N GLN A 752 -8.22 52.60 -16.95
CA GLN A 752 -7.53 53.61 -16.14
C GLN A 752 -6.23 54.06 -16.81
N LEU A 753 -5.41 53.12 -17.32
CA LEU A 753 -4.21 53.43 -18.11
C LEU A 753 -4.54 54.26 -19.36
N GLU A 754 -5.58 53.88 -20.11
CA GLU A 754 -6.07 54.68 -21.23
C GLU A 754 -6.51 56.10 -20.82
N ALA A 755 -7.19 56.25 -19.68
CA ALA A 755 -7.64 57.56 -19.20
C ALA A 755 -6.45 58.46 -18.82
N ILE A 756 -5.46 57.90 -18.10
CA ILE A 756 -4.19 58.56 -17.79
C ILE A 756 -3.47 58.94 -19.08
N ASN A 757 -3.38 58.03 -20.05
CA ASN A 757 -2.68 58.27 -21.31
C ASN A 757 -3.37 59.32 -22.19
N ARG A 758 -4.70 59.32 -22.27
CA ARG A 758 -5.45 60.39 -22.95
C ARG A 758 -5.17 61.75 -22.31
N ALA A 759 -5.19 61.84 -20.98
CA ALA A 759 -4.87 63.07 -20.28
C ALA A 759 -3.42 63.51 -20.50
N LYS A 760 -2.45 62.59 -20.40
CA LYS A 760 -1.02 62.82 -20.62
C LYS A 760 -0.76 63.33 -22.04
N GLN A 761 -1.27 62.67 -23.07
CA GLN A 761 -1.04 63.06 -24.46
C GLN A 761 -1.73 64.38 -24.83
N ALA A 762 -2.87 64.71 -24.19
CA ALA A 762 -3.54 66.00 -24.36
C ALA A 762 -2.82 67.17 -23.64
N GLY A 763 -1.80 66.89 -22.81
CA GLY A 763 -1.18 67.90 -21.96
C GLY A 763 -2.05 68.31 -20.78
N ASN A 764 -3.00 67.47 -20.36
CA ASN A 764 -3.91 67.72 -19.24
C ASN A 764 -3.27 67.24 -17.93
N SER A 765 -3.41 68.02 -16.86
CA SER A 765 -2.99 67.69 -15.49
C SER A 765 -4.17 67.21 -14.64
N GLY A 766 -3.96 66.35 -13.65
CA GLY A 766 -5.01 65.89 -12.75
C GLY A 766 -4.59 64.69 -11.91
N VAL A 767 -5.45 64.27 -10.99
CA VAL A 767 -5.24 63.06 -10.16
C VAL A 767 -6.13 61.94 -10.70
N PHE A 768 -5.52 60.83 -11.10
CA PHE A 768 -6.19 59.69 -11.70
C PHE A 768 -6.02 58.45 -10.83
N PRO A 769 -7.07 57.66 -10.56
CA PRO A 769 -6.91 56.37 -9.88
C PRO A 769 -6.21 55.39 -10.81
N MET A 770 -5.32 54.57 -10.26
CA MET A 770 -4.64 53.50 -11.00
C MET A 770 -4.61 52.21 -10.19
N THR A 771 -5.19 51.16 -10.76
CA THR A 771 -5.42 49.86 -10.12
C THR A 771 -4.51 48.81 -10.73
N PHE A 772 -3.83 48.06 -9.87
CA PHE A 772 -2.98 46.93 -10.24
C PHE A 772 -3.50 45.65 -9.58
N SER A 773 -3.47 44.54 -10.29
CA SER A 773 -3.98 43.24 -9.83
C SER A 773 -3.04 42.08 -10.16
N MET A 774 -3.10 41.04 -9.34
CA MET A 774 -2.48 39.72 -9.57
C MET A 774 -3.54 38.73 -10.04
N SER A 775 -3.11 37.60 -10.63
CA SER A 775 -4.02 36.59 -11.20
C SER A 775 -4.83 35.79 -10.17
N ASP A 776 -4.53 35.94 -8.87
CA ASP A 776 -5.33 35.41 -7.76
C ASP A 776 -6.50 36.33 -7.35
N GLY A 777 -6.61 37.52 -7.96
CA GLY A 777 -7.63 38.52 -7.65
C GLY A 777 -7.20 39.57 -6.62
N THR A 778 -6.03 39.44 -6.00
CA THR A 778 -5.48 40.45 -5.08
C THR A 778 -5.13 41.72 -5.85
N SER A 779 -5.50 42.89 -5.33
CA SER A 779 -5.33 44.17 -6.03
C SER A 779 -5.06 45.36 -5.11
N VAL A 780 -4.42 46.39 -5.65
CA VAL A 780 -4.19 47.70 -5.01
C VAL A 780 -4.61 48.82 -5.96
N THR A 781 -5.19 49.91 -5.41
CA THR A 781 -5.41 51.15 -6.14
C THR A 781 -4.61 52.29 -5.51
N VAL A 782 -3.87 53.00 -6.35
CA VAL A 782 -3.10 54.21 -6.02
C VAL A 782 -3.59 55.40 -6.86
N ASN A 783 -2.92 56.54 -6.74
CA ASN A 783 -3.20 57.73 -7.52
C ASN A 783 -1.96 58.07 -8.36
N VAL A 784 -2.19 58.42 -9.62
CA VAL A 784 -1.20 58.98 -10.55
C VAL A 784 -1.57 60.44 -10.79
N THR A 785 -0.71 61.36 -10.36
CA THR A 785 -0.87 62.80 -10.58
C THR A 785 -0.11 63.21 -11.84
N LEU A 786 -0.84 63.67 -12.84
CA LEU A 786 -0.24 64.39 -13.97
C LEU A 786 -0.07 65.87 -13.60
N THR A 787 1.16 66.37 -13.62
CA THR A 787 1.52 67.77 -13.34
C THR A 787 1.88 68.53 -14.63
N GLY A 788 1.95 69.85 -14.59
CA GLY A 788 2.38 70.66 -15.74
C GLY A 788 1.98 72.12 -15.63
N GLU A 789 2.54 72.97 -16.49
CA GLU A 789 2.18 74.39 -16.62
C GLU A 789 1.14 74.60 -17.73
N HIS A 790 0.06 75.32 -17.41
CA HIS A 790 -1.02 75.64 -18.36
C HIS A 790 -1.00 77.11 -18.73
N LYS A 791 -0.89 77.38 -20.03
CA LYS A 791 -1.02 78.73 -20.59
C LYS A 791 -2.49 79.06 -20.83
N VAL A 792 -2.96 80.15 -20.23
CA VAL A 792 -4.24 80.79 -20.56
C VAL A 792 -4.01 82.03 -21.37
N THR A 793 -4.70 82.13 -22.50
CA THR A 793 -4.76 83.35 -23.29
C THR A 793 -6.14 83.99 -23.18
N PHE A 794 -6.19 85.32 -23.25
CA PHE A 794 -7.44 86.09 -23.22
C PHE A 794 -7.66 86.73 -24.58
N ASP A 795 -8.88 86.67 -25.10
CA ASP A 795 -9.32 87.36 -26.31
C ASP A 795 -10.48 88.29 -25.93
N SER A 796 -10.23 89.61 -25.94
CA SER A 796 -11.25 90.61 -25.61
C SER A 796 -12.35 90.72 -26.67
N ASN A 797 -12.22 90.04 -27.82
CA ASN A 797 -13.23 89.90 -28.84
C ASN A 797 -13.75 91.27 -29.36
N GLY A 798 -12.85 92.26 -29.41
CA GLY A 798 -13.15 93.66 -29.73
C GLY A 798 -13.51 94.52 -28.50
N GLY A 799 -12.84 94.30 -27.36
CA GLY A 799 -12.85 95.21 -26.21
C GLY A 799 -11.71 96.24 -26.25
N ASP A 800 -11.72 97.17 -25.30
CA ASP A 800 -10.78 98.30 -25.16
C ASP A 800 -9.32 97.90 -24.89
N TYR A 801 -9.07 96.75 -24.26
CA TYR A 801 -7.75 96.11 -24.19
C TYR A 801 -7.87 94.58 -24.16
N THR A 802 -6.74 93.89 -24.35
CA THR A 802 -6.63 92.43 -24.20
C THR A 802 -5.74 92.11 -22.99
N PRO A 803 -6.22 91.35 -21.98
CA PRO A 803 -5.40 90.97 -20.84
C PRO A 803 -4.18 90.16 -21.22
N GLN A 804 -3.07 90.34 -20.50
CA GLN A 804 -1.88 89.50 -20.64
C GLN A 804 -2.22 88.03 -20.30
N GLY A 805 -1.74 87.11 -21.12
CA GLY A 805 -1.87 85.67 -20.85
C GLY A 805 -1.16 85.27 -19.56
N GLN A 806 -1.74 84.28 -18.86
CA GLN A 806 -1.23 83.75 -17.60
C GLN A 806 -0.67 82.34 -17.81
N THR A 807 0.37 81.99 -17.08
CA THR A 807 0.78 80.60 -16.88
C THR A 807 0.49 80.24 -15.42
N VAL A 808 -0.12 79.09 -15.16
CA VAL A 808 -0.38 78.56 -13.81
C VAL A 808 -0.12 77.06 -13.77
N THR A 809 0.14 76.52 -12.57
CA THR A 809 0.34 75.08 -12.40
C THR A 809 -0.98 74.33 -12.50
N GLY A 810 -0.95 73.10 -12.99
CA GLY A 810 -2.09 72.18 -13.00
C GLY A 810 -2.74 72.02 -11.63
N GLY A 811 -4.03 72.38 -11.53
CA GLY A 811 -4.80 72.39 -10.29
C GLY A 811 -4.91 73.76 -9.61
N GLU A 812 -4.15 74.78 -10.05
CA GLU A 812 -4.27 76.14 -9.52
C GLU A 812 -5.39 76.95 -10.19
N LYS A 813 -5.79 78.06 -9.55
CA LYS A 813 -6.84 78.96 -10.07
C LYS A 813 -6.21 80.13 -10.81
N ILE A 814 -6.66 80.38 -12.04
CA ILE A 814 -6.24 81.59 -12.76
C ILE A 814 -6.83 82.86 -12.13
N LYS A 815 -6.01 83.92 -12.09
CA LYS A 815 -6.43 85.22 -11.56
C LYS A 815 -7.39 85.87 -12.54
N LYS A 816 -8.58 86.27 -12.08
CA LYS A 816 -9.50 87.06 -12.91
C LYS A 816 -8.81 88.37 -13.33
N PRO A 817 -8.73 88.71 -14.64
CA PRO A 817 -8.33 90.05 -15.06
C PRO A 817 -9.42 91.06 -14.68
N GLU A 818 -9.12 92.35 -14.85
CA GLU A 818 -10.19 93.36 -14.90
C GLU A 818 -11.10 93.08 -16.12
N ASP A 819 -12.36 93.54 -16.04
CA ASP A 819 -13.33 93.33 -17.12
C ASP A 819 -13.14 94.41 -18.19
N PRO A 820 -12.89 94.04 -19.47
CA PRO A 820 -12.75 95.00 -20.55
C PRO A 820 -14.10 95.69 -20.85
N LYS A 821 -14.04 96.80 -21.57
CA LYS A 821 -15.21 97.57 -22.03
C LYS A 821 -15.33 97.54 -23.54
N ARG A 822 -16.54 97.79 -24.04
CA ARG A 822 -16.84 97.90 -25.47
C ARG A 822 -18.05 98.82 -25.66
N ASP A 823 -17.89 99.90 -26.41
CA ASP A 823 -18.93 100.92 -26.54
C ASP A 823 -20.22 100.34 -27.14
N GLY A 824 -21.33 100.50 -26.39
CA GLY A 824 -22.65 99.97 -26.73
C GLY A 824 -22.89 98.49 -26.39
N TYR A 825 -22.01 97.86 -25.61
CA TYR A 825 -22.17 96.47 -25.18
C TYR A 825 -21.79 96.25 -23.71
N ALA A 826 -22.68 95.62 -22.94
CA ALA A 826 -22.38 95.07 -21.63
C ALA A 826 -21.51 93.80 -21.73
N PHE A 827 -20.53 93.67 -20.85
CA PHE A 827 -19.69 92.49 -20.71
C PHE A 827 -20.44 91.39 -19.92
N GLU A 828 -20.70 90.23 -20.55
CA GLU A 828 -21.40 89.12 -19.90
C GLU A 828 -20.46 88.13 -19.20
N GLY A 829 -19.17 88.12 -19.56
CA GLY A 829 -18.15 87.28 -18.95
C GLY A 829 -17.11 86.74 -19.93
N TRP A 830 -16.16 86.00 -19.36
CA TRP A 830 -15.20 85.18 -20.10
C TRP A 830 -15.80 83.80 -20.37
N TYR A 831 -15.69 83.31 -21.61
CA TYR A 831 -16.17 82.02 -22.07
C TYR A 831 -15.01 81.24 -22.72
N TYR A 832 -15.03 79.91 -22.62
CA TYR A 832 -14.14 79.02 -23.38
C TYR A 832 -14.98 78.12 -24.27
N THR A 833 -14.37 77.59 -25.33
CA THR A 833 -14.92 76.48 -26.09
C THR A 833 -14.32 75.18 -25.55
N ASP A 834 -15.16 74.17 -25.27
CA ASP A 834 -14.69 72.85 -24.86
C ASP A 834 -14.31 71.95 -26.07
N GLU A 835 -13.90 70.72 -25.79
CA GLU A 835 -13.49 69.74 -26.80
C GLU A 835 -14.68 69.25 -27.67
N ASP A 836 -15.93 69.45 -27.21
CA ASP A 836 -17.17 69.19 -27.95
C ASP A 836 -17.60 70.39 -28.84
N GLY A 837 -16.88 71.52 -28.79
CA GLY A 837 -17.22 72.74 -29.54
C GLY A 837 -18.28 73.64 -28.89
N LYS A 838 -18.64 73.42 -27.62
CA LYS A 838 -19.65 74.23 -26.88
C LYS A 838 -19.00 75.41 -26.17
N GLU A 839 -19.65 76.57 -26.20
CA GLU A 839 -19.24 77.73 -25.39
C GLU A 839 -19.72 77.61 -23.93
N HIS A 840 -18.79 77.49 -23.00
CA HIS A 840 -19.03 77.46 -21.56
C HIS A 840 -18.49 78.73 -20.88
N LYS A 841 -19.27 79.32 -19.96
CA LYS A 841 -18.83 80.47 -19.17
C LYS A 841 -17.76 80.01 -18.17
N TRP A 842 -16.61 80.66 -18.16
CA TRP A 842 -15.55 80.34 -17.21
C TRP A 842 -15.82 80.90 -15.81
N ASN A 843 -15.52 80.09 -14.80
CA ASN A 843 -15.62 80.45 -13.39
C ASN A 843 -14.21 80.46 -12.77
N PHE A 844 -13.73 81.65 -12.39
CA PHE A 844 -12.39 81.85 -11.82
C PHE A 844 -12.20 81.25 -10.41
N ASN A 845 -13.22 80.59 -9.85
CA ASN A 845 -13.08 79.78 -8.65
C ASN A 845 -12.70 78.32 -8.94
N ASP A 846 -12.75 77.87 -10.19
CA ASP A 846 -12.47 76.49 -10.58
C ASP A 846 -10.97 76.33 -10.93
N PRO A 847 -10.37 75.17 -10.62
CA PRO A 847 -8.97 74.90 -10.92
C PRO A 847 -8.75 74.68 -12.42
N LEU A 848 -7.58 75.09 -12.92
CA LEU A 848 -7.20 74.91 -14.31
C LEU A 848 -6.40 73.61 -14.49
N HIS A 849 -6.87 72.75 -15.39
CA HIS A 849 -6.29 71.43 -15.65
C HIS A 849 -5.74 71.24 -17.07
N ARG A 850 -5.89 72.24 -17.95
CA ARG A 850 -5.37 72.27 -19.34
C ARG A 850 -5.19 73.71 -19.81
N GLY A 851 -4.39 73.94 -20.85
CA GLY A 851 -4.34 75.25 -21.52
C GLY A 851 -5.69 75.62 -22.14
N ILE A 852 -6.13 76.88 -22.00
CA ILE A 852 -7.41 77.36 -22.55
C ILE A 852 -7.31 78.77 -23.14
N THR A 853 -8.21 79.10 -24.07
CA THR A 853 -8.42 80.47 -24.53
C THR A 853 -9.75 80.99 -23.97
N LEU A 854 -9.69 82.10 -23.24
CA LEU A 854 -10.85 82.77 -22.68
C LEU A 854 -11.26 83.95 -23.55
N LYS A 855 -12.42 83.84 -24.19
CA LYS A 855 -13.00 84.86 -25.08
C LYS A 855 -14.07 85.68 -24.36
N ALA A 856 -14.03 86.99 -24.51
CA ALA A 856 -15.02 87.90 -23.95
C ALA A 856 -16.36 87.80 -24.71
N LYS A 857 -17.46 87.65 -23.96
CA LYS A 857 -18.82 87.64 -24.51
C LYS A 857 -19.55 88.93 -24.16
N TRP A 858 -20.26 89.47 -25.15
CA TRP A 858 -20.77 90.84 -25.17
C TRP A 858 -22.26 90.84 -25.53
N LYS A 859 -23.06 91.61 -24.77
CA LYS A 859 -24.48 91.81 -25.04
C LYS A 859 -24.75 93.27 -25.39
N LYS A 860 -25.38 93.49 -26.54
CA LYS A 860 -25.65 94.83 -27.06
C LYS A 860 -26.67 95.56 -26.19
N ASP A 861 -26.38 96.79 -25.80
CA ASP A 861 -27.25 97.57 -24.91
C ASP A 861 -28.49 98.09 -25.66
N SER A 862 -29.64 97.47 -25.40
CA SER A 862 -30.94 97.93 -25.87
C SER A 862 -31.43 99.09 -25.00
N GLY A 863 -31.08 100.32 -25.36
CA GLY A 863 -31.28 101.50 -24.52
C GLY A 863 -32.74 101.82 -24.19
N THR A 864 -33.05 101.92 -22.89
CA THR A 864 -34.15 102.74 -22.34
C THR A 864 -33.86 103.09 -20.89
N SER A 865 -34.54 104.09 -20.31
CA SER A 865 -33.98 104.92 -19.24
C SER A 865 -34.50 104.69 -17.81
N LYS A 866 -33.67 105.11 -16.84
CA LYS A 866 -33.96 105.68 -15.49
C LYS A 866 -33.95 104.79 -14.23
N ARG A 867 -33.28 105.37 -13.23
CA ARG A 867 -33.45 105.30 -11.76
C ARG A 867 -33.04 104.01 -11.01
N THR A 868 -32.60 104.06 -9.74
CA THR A 868 -31.82 105.02 -8.91
C THR A 868 -31.72 104.44 -7.48
N GLU A 869 -30.67 104.79 -6.70
CA GLU A 869 -30.53 104.63 -5.22
C GLU A 869 -30.37 103.18 -4.66
N THR A 870 -29.20 102.84 -4.07
CA THR A 870 -28.87 102.72 -2.62
C THR A 870 -29.42 101.43 -1.93
N THR A 871 -28.84 100.86 -0.85
CA THR A 871 -27.85 101.34 0.15
C THR A 871 -27.01 100.19 0.75
N LYS A 872 -25.87 100.54 1.37
CA LYS A 872 -25.10 99.77 2.41
C LYS A 872 -25.82 99.88 3.80
N PRO A 873 -25.37 99.29 4.95
CA PRO A 873 -24.25 98.36 5.23
C PRO A 873 -24.48 97.23 6.30
N ALA A 874 -23.48 96.35 6.43
CA ALA A 874 -22.82 95.79 7.66
C ALA A 874 -23.53 95.29 8.96
N SER A 875 -23.01 94.13 9.42
CA SER A 875 -22.77 93.69 10.82
C SER A 875 -23.97 93.23 11.69
N GLY A 876 -23.79 92.36 12.70
CA GLY A 876 -22.61 91.59 13.15
C GLY A 876 -22.67 91.19 14.64
N LYS A 877 -21.61 90.54 15.16
CA LYS A 877 -21.42 90.11 16.60
C LYS A 877 -22.39 88.99 17.07
N LYS A 878 -22.13 88.19 18.13
CA LYS A 878 -20.91 87.54 18.67
C LYS A 878 -21.37 86.62 19.83
N GLN A 879 -21.12 85.29 19.77
CA GLN A 879 -20.82 84.41 20.93
C GLN A 879 -21.87 84.30 22.09
N PRO A 880 -21.69 83.47 23.15
CA PRO A 880 -20.72 82.38 23.39
C PRO A 880 -21.32 81.03 23.92
N SER A 881 -20.49 79.98 23.96
CA SER A 881 -20.29 78.94 25.04
C SER A 881 -21.48 78.31 25.82
N LYS A 882 -21.46 77.06 26.31
CA LYS A 882 -20.46 75.93 26.36
C LYS A 882 -21.18 74.67 26.95
N LYS A 883 -20.74 73.45 26.56
CA LYS A 883 -20.49 72.21 27.38
C LYS A 883 -21.51 71.75 28.48
N LYS A 884 -21.77 70.47 28.79
CA LYS A 884 -21.29 69.13 28.34
C LYS A 884 -22.17 68.02 28.96
N SER A 885 -22.31 66.86 28.31
CA SER A 885 -22.40 65.52 28.96
C SER A 885 -22.18 64.43 27.89
N ASP A 886 -21.94 63.18 28.31
CA ASP A 886 -21.21 62.19 27.49
C ASP A 886 -21.94 60.83 27.34
N LYS A 887 -21.95 60.24 26.12
CA LYS A 887 -21.53 58.84 25.84
C LYS A 887 -21.65 58.45 24.34
N LYS A 888 -20.98 57.34 23.97
CA LYS A 888 -21.12 56.57 22.70
C LYS A 888 -22.47 55.80 22.70
N THR A 889 -23.00 55.23 21.60
CA THR A 889 -22.33 54.67 20.39
C THR A 889 -23.24 54.65 19.15
N GLU A 890 -22.62 54.70 17.96
CA GLU A 890 -23.03 54.11 16.68
C GLU A 890 -24.18 54.65 15.78
N THR A 891 -23.93 54.46 14.47
CA THR A 891 -24.79 54.51 13.26
C THR A 891 -25.55 55.79 12.89
N LEU A 892 -25.35 56.21 11.63
CA LEU A 892 -26.19 57.11 10.84
C LEU A 892 -26.74 56.31 9.63
N PRO A 893 -28.06 56.27 9.40
CA PRO A 893 -28.63 55.69 8.18
C PRO A 893 -28.64 56.65 6.97
N GLU A 894 -28.55 56.03 5.81
CA GLU A 894 -28.97 56.48 4.47
C GLU A 894 -30.49 56.84 4.46
N TRP A 895 -31.09 57.53 3.49
CA TRP A 895 -31.62 57.06 2.19
C TRP A 895 -32.35 58.26 1.51
N GLY A 896 -32.59 58.30 0.20
CA GLY A 896 -32.31 57.32 -0.85
C GLY A 896 -32.81 57.82 -2.22
N GLN A 897 -32.58 57.03 -3.28
CA GLN A 897 -32.90 57.39 -4.67
C GLN A 897 -34.36 57.03 -5.07
N TYR A 898 -34.93 57.76 -6.03
CA TYR A 898 -36.19 57.38 -6.71
C TYR A 898 -35.90 56.28 -7.77
N GLN A 899 -36.66 55.18 -7.92
CA GLN A 899 -38.12 55.03 -8.22
C GLN A 899 -38.46 55.51 -9.64
N ILE A 900 -39.35 54.88 -10.45
CA ILE A 900 -40.49 53.93 -10.27
C ILE A 900 -40.39 52.88 -11.42
N LYS A 901 -40.84 51.60 -11.45
CA LYS A 901 -41.86 50.71 -10.80
C LYS A 901 -41.21 49.31 -10.55
N GLY A 902 -41.84 48.16 -10.25
CA GLY A 902 -43.25 47.71 -10.08
C GLY A 902 -43.71 46.77 -11.22
N SER A 903 -44.40 45.62 -10.99
CA SER A 903 -45.02 44.99 -9.80
C SER A 903 -45.15 43.46 -10.06
N GLY A 904 -44.94 42.52 -9.13
CA GLY A 904 -45.69 42.20 -7.89
C GLY A 904 -46.38 40.81 -8.03
N SER A 905 -46.82 40.05 -7.01
CA SER A 905 -46.63 40.10 -5.55
C SER A 905 -47.30 38.89 -4.84
N GLY A 906 -46.69 38.34 -3.77
CA GLY A 906 -47.32 37.39 -2.82
C GLY A 906 -46.94 35.89 -2.98
N SER A 907 -47.03 35.02 -1.95
CA SER A 907 -47.33 35.25 -0.52
C SER A 907 -46.98 34.06 0.39
N GLU A 908 -46.51 34.35 1.61
CA GLU A 908 -46.65 33.62 2.91
C GLU A 908 -46.47 32.07 3.07
N ARG A 909 -45.70 31.73 4.12
CA ARG A 909 -45.85 30.60 5.07
C ARG A 909 -45.80 29.13 4.59
N GLY A 910 -44.63 28.52 4.84
CA GLY A 910 -44.44 27.42 5.81
C GLY A 910 -45.28 26.13 5.75
N GLY A 911 -44.64 24.96 5.82
CA GLY A 911 -45.34 23.69 6.06
C GLY A 911 -44.61 22.48 5.50
N ALA A 912 -44.43 21.46 6.35
CA ALA A 912 -43.79 20.20 6.04
C ALA A 912 -44.59 19.25 5.11
N VAL A 913 -43.90 18.22 4.60
CA VAL A 913 -44.41 16.87 4.21
C VAL A 913 -45.01 16.63 2.81
N LYS A 914 -44.36 15.68 2.10
CA LYS A 914 -44.82 14.65 1.11
C LYS A 914 -46.12 14.84 0.30
N THR A 915 -46.04 14.58 -1.01
CA THR A 915 -46.64 13.42 -1.75
C THR A 915 -46.18 13.46 -3.23
N SER A 916 -45.54 12.43 -3.79
CA SER A 916 -46.08 11.29 -4.57
C SER A 916 -46.84 11.63 -5.88
N ASP A 917 -46.20 11.27 -6.99
CA ASP A 917 -46.74 10.56 -8.18
C ASP A 917 -47.94 11.13 -8.97
N GLU A 918 -47.76 11.36 -10.29
CA GLU A 918 -48.18 10.38 -11.32
C GLU A 918 -47.85 10.80 -12.79
N LYS A 919 -47.81 9.78 -13.68
CA LYS A 919 -48.10 9.80 -15.14
C LYS A 919 -47.16 10.52 -16.14
N MET A 920 -46.35 9.70 -16.82
CA MET A 920 -46.05 9.84 -18.28
C MET A 920 -47.30 9.48 -19.13
N PRO A 921 -47.28 9.64 -20.48
CA PRO A 921 -46.97 8.45 -21.31
C PRO A 921 -46.29 8.69 -22.70
N PHE A 922 -45.62 7.63 -23.22
CA PHE A 922 -45.53 7.21 -24.66
C PHE A 922 -44.67 8.06 -25.65
N GLU A 923 -43.95 7.56 -26.68
CA GLU A 923 -43.67 6.21 -27.27
C GLU A 923 -42.19 6.10 -27.77
N ILE A 924 -41.45 4.97 -27.63
CA ILE A 924 -41.15 3.80 -28.53
C ILE A 924 -40.26 4.05 -29.78
N LEU A 925 -39.10 3.33 -29.87
CA LEU A 925 -38.58 2.45 -30.98
C LEU A 925 -37.07 2.12 -30.74
N ILE A 926 -36.64 0.96 -30.21
CA ILE A 926 -36.39 -0.40 -30.79
C ILE A 926 -35.18 -0.54 -31.74
N LEU A 927 -34.16 -1.33 -31.30
CA LEU A 927 -33.23 -2.27 -32.01
C LEU A 927 -32.00 -2.53 -31.08
N LEU A 928 -31.80 -3.66 -30.37
CA LEU A 928 -31.47 -5.06 -30.74
C LEU A 928 -30.04 -5.37 -31.26
N ILE A 929 -29.25 -6.12 -30.46
CA ILE A 929 -28.43 -7.32 -30.80
C ILE A 929 -27.76 -7.85 -29.50
N VAL A 930 -28.29 -8.92 -28.88
CA VAL A 930 -27.82 -10.33 -28.85
C VAL A 930 -26.52 -10.63 -28.07
N SER A 931 -26.65 -11.13 -26.83
CA SER A 931 -26.04 -12.37 -26.29
C SER A 931 -26.55 -12.62 -24.84
N GLY A 932 -26.63 -13.86 -24.31
CA GLY A 932 -26.36 -15.13 -24.97
C GLY A 932 -26.57 -16.43 -24.16
N SER A 933 -27.28 -16.43 -23.01
CA SER A 933 -27.41 -17.64 -22.17
C SER A 933 -28.75 -17.80 -21.42
N ILE A 934 -29.42 -18.92 -21.67
CA ILE A 934 -30.58 -19.51 -20.96
C ILE A 934 -30.01 -20.71 -20.16
N GLY A 935 -30.40 -21.11 -18.95
CA GLY A 935 -31.70 -21.20 -18.25
C GLY A 935 -31.90 -22.68 -17.87
N ALA A 936 -32.67 -23.13 -16.88
CA ALA A 936 -33.73 -22.55 -16.05
C ALA A 936 -33.76 -23.31 -14.68
N GLY A 937 -34.64 -23.08 -13.69
CA GLY A 937 -35.78 -22.15 -13.55
C GLY A 937 -36.69 -22.58 -12.39
N LEU A 938 -37.88 -21.95 -12.28
CA LEU A 938 -38.95 -22.19 -11.27
C LEU A 938 -38.56 -21.77 -9.83
N LEU A 939 -39.42 -21.10 -9.02
CA LEU A 939 -40.82 -20.72 -9.20
C LEU A 939 -41.12 -19.34 -8.56
N PHE A 940 -42.10 -18.63 -9.12
CA PHE A 940 -42.51 -17.28 -8.69
C PHE A 940 -43.58 -17.36 -7.58
N ARG A 941 -43.43 -16.59 -6.49
CA ARG A 941 -44.61 -16.07 -5.75
C ARG A 941 -44.31 -14.71 -5.13
N ASN A 942 -45.30 -13.83 -5.20
CA ASN A 942 -45.12 -12.39 -5.16
C ASN A 942 -45.70 -11.74 -3.88
N TYR A 943 -45.25 -10.53 -3.56
CA TYR A 943 -45.81 -9.60 -2.54
C TYR A 943 -45.70 -10.05 -1.05
N ASN A 944 -45.51 -9.15 -0.06
CA ASN A 944 -45.87 -7.73 -0.04
C ASN A 944 -45.09 -6.87 0.99
N ARG A 945 -45.10 -5.55 0.79
CA ARG A 945 -44.85 -4.43 1.75
C ARG A 945 -43.50 -4.29 2.46
N ARG A 946 -42.82 -3.18 2.09
CA ARG A 946 -41.85 -2.43 2.91
C ARG A 946 -42.37 -2.17 4.34
N ARG A 947 -41.45 -2.11 5.31
CA ARG A 947 -41.54 -1.22 6.47
C ARG A 947 -40.15 -0.68 6.80
#